data_AF-A0A914Y0A4-F1
#
_entry.id   AF-A0A914Y0A4-F1
#
_cell.length_a   1.000
_cell.length_b   1.000
_cell.length_c   1.000
_cell.angle_alpha   90.00
_cell.angle_beta   90.00
_cell.angle_gamma   90.00
#
_symmetry.space_group_name_H-M   'P 1'
#
loop_
_entity.id
_entity.type
_entity.pdbx_description
1 polymer ?
#
loop_
_entity_poly.entity_id
_entity_poly.type
_entity_poly.pdbx_seq_one_letter_code
_entity_poly.pdbx_strand_id
1 'polypeptide(L)'
;MGVPSFFRWLQRKYPSIIVNAVEERKNEINGTEIPVDCTKPNPNYQEFDNLYLDMNGIIHPCTHPENRPAPKTEEEMFVLIFEYIDRLFSIVRPRRVLYMAIDGVAPRAKMNQQRSRRFRAAKEAIEKEEEISKIREKLEADGIPLPPPKKAEEKFDSNCITPGTPFMDRLAIALRYYVHNKISLDPSWANIQVILSDANAPGEGEHKIMDFIRRQRASPSHDPNTVHCLCGADADLIMLGLATHEVNFNILREEFVPNQPRPCELCHQYGHELKDCQGLAQDETSEFQANPLDRETNFIFIRLPVLREYLEVELKDGMMNLPFDFDLERAIDDWVFMCFFVGNDFLPHLPSLEIRENAIDRLIRLYKQMVRETKGWLTDAGEVYLDRVQIMMKGLGQMEDQIFVQRQQRDERYKNSQRDRHRPKKEFMPQKHSIVAPLDKPPERMSAAELLERRKDERMQSSECKEAEMRLKSLLNITSAPQSDSGRTEVQTPWNTFKRSAPEEDGNDSPTNPPPAKVEAVATPTKDDDSEEEKLDGIDFHRPGWKSRYYLAKFNIEEDDIEFRQQVARDYVEGLCWVLKYYYQGCASWDWFFPHHYAPFASDFDSISDFVPDFSKPTKPFNPLEQLMAVFPAASRSYSSSMAGTDDRN
;
A
#
# COMPACT_ATOMS: atom_id res chain seq x y z
N MET A 1 0.30 8.97 6.73
CA MET A 1 1.28 7.96 6.25
C MET A 1 0.84 7.18 5.00
N GLY A 2 -0.20 6.34 5.06
CA GLY A 2 -0.66 5.55 3.91
C GLY A 2 0.18 4.29 3.65
N VAL A 3 -0.46 3.12 3.70
CA VAL A 3 0.20 1.80 3.71
C VAL A 3 1.20 1.59 2.56
N PRO A 4 0.86 1.86 1.28
CA PRO A 4 1.80 1.65 0.17
C PRO A 4 2.98 2.63 0.21
N SER A 5 2.80 3.82 0.78
CA SER A 5 3.82 4.87 0.82
C SER A 5 4.84 4.66 1.95
N PHE A 6 4.38 4.26 3.15
CA PHE A 6 5.29 3.85 4.23
C PHE A 6 6.07 2.58 3.86
N PHE A 7 5.38 1.52 3.43
CA PHE A 7 6.03 0.26 3.09
C PHE A 7 7.05 0.41 1.95
N ARG A 8 6.76 1.25 0.94
CA ARG A 8 7.69 1.55 -0.16
C ARG A 8 8.91 2.37 0.28
N TRP A 9 8.80 3.25 1.27
CA TRP A 9 9.97 3.90 1.87
C TRP A 9 10.82 2.88 2.63
N LEU A 10 10.18 2.05 3.46
CA LEU A 10 10.84 1.02 4.26
C LEU A 10 11.60 -0.01 3.39
N GLN A 11 10.95 -0.55 2.36
CA GLN A 11 11.54 -1.48 1.39
C GLN A 11 12.76 -0.90 0.65
N ARG A 12 12.74 0.41 0.33
CA ARG A 12 13.87 1.08 -0.35
C ARG A 12 15.05 1.33 0.57
N LYS A 13 14.80 1.55 1.87
CA LYS A 13 15.82 1.94 2.85
C LYS A 13 16.45 0.72 3.55
N TYR A 14 15.65 -0.29 3.86
CA TYR A 14 16.04 -1.47 4.62
C TYR A 14 15.67 -2.76 3.84
N PRO A 15 16.20 -2.98 2.62
CA PRO A 15 15.69 -4.03 1.72
C PRO A 15 15.76 -5.45 2.30
N SER A 16 16.75 -5.74 3.14
CA SER A 16 16.97 -7.08 3.72
C SER A 16 15.98 -7.50 4.81
N ILE A 17 15.04 -6.62 5.21
CA ILE A 17 13.96 -7.01 6.14
C ILE A 17 12.89 -7.87 5.45
N ILE A 18 12.81 -7.83 4.11
CA ILE A 18 11.79 -8.53 3.32
C ILE A 18 12.34 -9.88 2.83
N VAL A 19 11.58 -10.95 3.05
CA VAL A 19 11.85 -12.30 2.54
C VAL A 19 10.57 -12.88 1.94
N ASN A 20 10.62 -13.45 0.74
CA ASN A 20 9.46 -14.09 0.12
C ASN A 20 9.07 -15.35 0.91
N ALA A 21 7.75 -15.59 1.06
CA ALA A 21 7.26 -16.82 1.65
C ALA A 21 7.46 -18.00 0.69
N VAL A 22 7.91 -19.13 1.22
CA VAL A 22 7.95 -20.42 0.52
C VAL A 22 6.63 -21.14 0.79
N GLU A 23 5.85 -21.36 -0.27
CA GLU A 23 4.57 -22.06 -0.21
C GLU A 23 4.71 -23.47 -0.80
N GLU A 24 4.43 -24.51 -0.01
CA GLU A 24 4.17 -25.83 -0.57
C GLU A 24 2.77 -25.82 -1.22
N ARG A 25 2.70 -26.11 -2.52
CA ARG A 25 1.41 -26.27 -3.23
C ARG A 25 0.85 -27.68 -2.96
N LYS A 26 -0.49 -27.83 -3.01
CA LYS A 26 -1.14 -29.15 -2.99
C LYS A 26 -0.64 -29.98 -4.18
N ASN A 27 -0.46 -31.28 -3.99
CA ASN A 27 -0.10 -32.20 -5.08
C ASN A 27 -1.33 -32.99 -5.52
N GLU A 28 -1.71 -32.92 -6.79
CA GLU A 28 -2.76 -33.78 -7.33
C GLU A 28 -2.15 -35.12 -7.78
N ILE A 29 -2.70 -36.24 -7.30
CA ILE A 29 -2.37 -37.58 -7.77
C ILE A 29 -3.66 -38.30 -8.17
N ASN A 30 -3.76 -38.68 -9.45
CA ASN A 30 -4.88 -39.45 -10.02
C ASN A 30 -6.27 -38.82 -9.76
N GLY A 31 -6.43 -37.49 -9.90
CA GLY A 31 -7.71 -36.82 -9.64
C GLY A 31 -8.02 -36.57 -8.17
N THR A 32 -7.06 -36.81 -7.27
CA THR A 32 -7.20 -36.55 -5.83
C THR A 32 -6.16 -35.52 -5.39
N GLU A 33 -6.62 -34.38 -4.86
CA GLU A 33 -5.74 -33.44 -4.17
C GLU A 33 -5.20 -34.07 -2.87
N ILE A 34 -3.87 -34.09 -2.72
CA ILE A 34 -3.22 -34.40 -1.46
C ILE A 34 -2.95 -33.07 -0.73
N PRO A 35 -3.50 -32.86 0.48
CA PRO A 35 -3.30 -31.63 1.24
C PRO A 35 -1.85 -31.50 1.72
N VAL A 36 -1.44 -30.25 1.99
CA VAL A 36 -0.12 -29.92 2.50
C VAL A 36 0.02 -30.39 3.94
N ASP A 37 0.96 -31.31 4.19
CA ASP A 37 1.22 -31.86 5.51
C ASP A 37 2.00 -30.86 6.38
N CYS A 38 1.24 -30.03 7.10
CA CYS A 38 1.75 -28.98 7.96
C CYS A 38 2.40 -29.50 9.26
N THR A 39 2.39 -30.81 9.52
CA THR A 39 3.12 -31.41 10.65
C THR A 39 4.62 -31.47 10.40
N LYS A 40 5.04 -31.45 9.13
CA LYS A 40 6.44 -31.36 8.71
C LYS A 40 7.07 -30.02 9.11
N PRO A 41 8.42 -29.95 9.15
CA PRO A 41 9.13 -28.69 9.30
C PRO A 41 8.65 -27.61 8.33
N ASN A 42 8.76 -26.35 8.71
CA ASN A 42 8.41 -25.23 7.85
C ASN A 42 9.48 -25.05 6.74
N PRO A 43 9.11 -24.96 5.45
CA PRO A 43 10.06 -24.72 4.35
C PRO A 43 10.61 -23.29 4.31
N ASN A 44 10.13 -22.38 5.16
CA ASN A 44 10.63 -21.02 5.30
C ASN A 44 11.91 -20.95 6.15
N TYR A 45 12.45 -19.74 6.33
CA TYR A 45 13.71 -19.48 7.02
C TYR A 45 13.74 -19.84 8.52
N GLN A 46 12.59 -20.16 9.13
CA GLN A 46 12.45 -20.55 10.54
C GLN A 46 11.10 -21.25 10.79
N GLU A 47 10.98 -21.89 11.96
CA GLU A 47 9.70 -22.29 12.56
C GLU A 47 9.03 -21.09 13.27
N PHE A 48 7.72 -21.16 13.49
CA PHE A 48 6.95 -20.13 14.20
C PHE A 48 6.13 -20.72 15.34
N ASP A 49 6.15 -20.11 16.52
CA ASP A 49 5.34 -20.54 17.66
C ASP A 49 3.89 -20.08 17.52
N ASN A 50 3.71 -18.78 17.28
CA ASN A 50 2.42 -18.11 17.38
C ASN A 50 2.06 -17.39 16.08
N LEU A 51 0.93 -17.75 15.47
CA LEU A 51 0.32 -17.03 14.35
C LEU A 51 -0.83 -16.17 14.88
N TYR A 52 -0.79 -14.89 14.55
CA TYR A 52 -1.84 -13.92 14.85
C TYR A 52 -2.45 -13.45 13.53
N LEU A 53 -3.78 -13.51 13.41
CA LEU A 53 -4.52 -13.06 12.24
C LEU A 53 -5.34 -11.82 12.61
N ASP A 54 -5.04 -10.68 11.99
CA ASP A 54 -6.09 -9.69 11.77
C ASP A 54 -7.06 -10.27 10.73
N MET A 55 -8.28 -10.58 11.19
CA MET A 55 -9.32 -11.13 10.33
C MET A 55 -9.91 -10.07 9.40
N ASN A 56 -9.86 -8.77 9.74
CA ASN A 56 -10.44 -7.75 8.88
C ASN A 56 -9.66 -7.59 7.57
N GLY A 57 -8.33 -7.67 7.63
CA GLY A 57 -7.46 -7.82 6.46
C GLY A 57 -7.72 -9.05 5.58
N ILE A 58 -8.45 -10.07 6.09
CA ILE A 58 -8.86 -11.27 5.34
C ILE A 58 -10.30 -11.15 4.80
N ILE A 59 -11.23 -10.69 5.64
CA ILE A 59 -12.67 -10.59 5.31
C ILE A 59 -12.89 -9.62 4.14
N HIS A 60 -12.15 -8.50 4.08
CA HIS A 60 -12.27 -7.54 2.98
C HIS A 60 -11.91 -8.15 1.60
N PRO A 61 -10.68 -8.68 1.36
CA PRO A 61 -10.34 -9.36 0.11
C PRO A 61 -11.21 -10.58 -0.24
N CYS A 62 -11.74 -11.31 0.76
CA CYS A 62 -12.61 -12.46 0.49
C CYS A 62 -14.04 -12.07 0.07
N THR A 63 -14.54 -10.90 0.45
CA THR A 63 -15.92 -10.45 0.15
C THR A 63 -16.01 -9.51 -1.06
N HIS A 64 -14.98 -8.69 -1.31
CA HIS A 64 -14.91 -7.78 -2.47
C HIS A 64 -13.49 -7.77 -3.07
N PRO A 65 -13.03 -8.91 -3.64
CA PRO A 65 -11.72 -9.00 -4.27
C PRO A 65 -11.59 -8.07 -5.49
N GLU A 66 -10.44 -7.39 -5.63
CA GLU A 66 -10.18 -6.51 -6.78
C GLU A 66 -9.91 -7.28 -8.09
N ASN A 67 -9.35 -8.49 -7.99
CA ASN A 67 -8.77 -9.24 -9.12
C ASN A 67 -9.58 -10.47 -9.57
N ARG A 68 -10.74 -10.74 -8.97
CA ARG A 68 -11.66 -11.83 -9.37
C ARG A 68 -13.11 -11.39 -9.14
N PRO A 69 -14.13 -12.07 -9.73
CA PRO A 69 -15.53 -11.78 -9.41
C PRO A 69 -15.80 -11.88 -7.91
N ALA A 70 -16.67 -11.01 -7.39
CA ALA A 70 -17.13 -11.09 -6.01
C ALA A 70 -17.99 -12.36 -5.80
N PRO A 71 -17.92 -13.00 -4.63
CA PRO A 71 -18.82 -14.11 -4.26
C PRO A 71 -20.28 -13.65 -4.20
N LYS A 72 -21.19 -14.56 -4.51
CA LYS A 72 -22.63 -14.31 -4.68
C LYS A 72 -23.43 -14.50 -3.39
N THR A 73 -22.91 -15.27 -2.44
CA THR A 73 -23.58 -15.56 -1.16
C THR A 73 -22.61 -15.49 0.01
N GLU A 74 -23.14 -15.39 1.24
CA GLU A 74 -22.31 -15.38 2.45
C GLU A 74 -21.62 -16.73 2.67
N GLU A 75 -22.21 -17.85 2.23
CA GLU A 75 -21.58 -19.17 2.29
C GLU A 75 -20.34 -19.24 1.38
N GLU A 76 -20.41 -18.69 0.16
CA GLU A 76 -19.23 -18.55 -0.71
C GLU A 76 -18.16 -17.67 -0.05
N MET A 77 -18.55 -16.56 0.61
CA MET A 77 -17.62 -15.70 1.35
C MET A 77 -16.94 -16.44 2.52
N PHE A 78 -17.68 -17.24 3.28
CA PHE A 78 -17.14 -18.00 4.41
C PHE A 78 -16.18 -19.09 3.95
N VAL A 79 -16.49 -19.81 2.86
CA VAL A 79 -15.56 -20.79 2.25
C VAL A 79 -14.26 -20.09 1.82
N LEU A 80 -14.34 -18.95 1.14
CA LEU A 80 -13.16 -18.18 0.73
C LEU A 80 -12.33 -17.68 1.92
N ILE A 81 -12.96 -17.34 3.05
CA ILE A 81 -12.27 -16.98 4.30
C ILE A 81 -11.55 -18.20 4.89
N PHE A 82 -12.20 -19.38 4.90
CA PHE A 82 -11.58 -20.63 5.39
C PHE A 82 -10.38 -21.05 4.54
N GLU A 83 -10.48 -20.97 3.21
CA GLU A 83 -9.36 -21.23 2.29
C GLU A 83 -8.18 -20.27 2.49
N TYR A 84 -8.46 -18.99 2.79
CA TYR A 84 -7.43 -18.00 3.06
C TYR A 84 -6.73 -18.28 4.41
N ILE A 85 -7.48 -18.63 5.47
CA ILE A 85 -6.89 -19.03 6.76
C ILE A 85 -6.04 -20.30 6.58
N ASP A 86 -6.52 -21.30 5.84
CA ASP A 86 -5.77 -22.52 5.53
C ASP A 86 -4.45 -22.24 4.79
N ARG A 87 -4.48 -21.30 3.82
CA ARG A 87 -3.27 -20.87 3.12
C ARG A 87 -2.27 -20.22 4.08
N LEU A 88 -2.69 -19.24 4.88
CA LEU A 88 -1.81 -18.59 5.88
C LEU A 88 -1.26 -19.60 6.90
N PHE A 89 -2.10 -20.52 7.37
CA PHE A 89 -1.70 -21.57 8.31
C PHE A 89 -0.63 -22.49 7.71
N SER A 90 -0.79 -22.92 6.46
CA SER A 90 0.17 -23.81 5.79
C SER A 90 1.53 -23.15 5.48
N ILE A 91 1.56 -21.81 5.37
CA ILE A 91 2.78 -21.00 5.24
C ILE A 91 3.52 -20.88 6.58
N VAL A 92 2.82 -20.55 7.66
CA VAL A 92 3.46 -20.21 8.96
C VAL A 92 3.65 -21.43 9.85
N ARG A 93 2.75 -22.41 9.80
CA ARG A 93 2.75 -23.66 10.59
C ARG A 93 2.96 -23.39 12.09
N PRO A 94 2.10 -22.57 12.74
CA PRO A 94 2.26 -22.23 14.15
C PRO A 94 2.34 -23.48 15.03
N ARG A 95 3.31 -23.52 15.94
CA ARG A 95 3.58 -24.70 16.80
C ARG A 95 2.95 -24.62 18.19
N ARG A 96 2.44 -23.46 18.61
CA ARG A 96 1.88 -23.22 19.96
C ARG A 96 0.53 -22.51 19.94
N VAL A 97 0.37 -21.40 19.22
CA VAL A 97 -0.87 -20.59 19.23
C VAL A 97 -1.33 -20.19 17.83
N LEU A 98 -2.63 -20.27 17.58
CA LEU A 98 -3.33 -19.53 16.52
C LEU A 98 -4.31 -18.56 17.17
N TYR A 99 -4.11 -17.26 16.98
CA TYR A 99 -4.98 -16.19 17.51
C TYR A 99 -5.68 -15.49 16.35
N MET A 100 -7.02 -15.47 16.35
CA MET A 100 -7.84 -14.91 15.29
C MET A 100 -8.64 -13.72 15.84
N ALA A 101 -8.34 -12.51 15.37
CA ALA A 101 -8.93 -11.28 15.87
C ALA A 101 -9.79 -10.59 14.80
N ILE A 102 -11.11 -10.52 15.02
CA ILE A 102 -12.03 -9.69 14.23
C ILE A 102 -12.14 -8.32 14.93
N ASP A 103 -12.27 -7.20 14.22
CA ASP A 103 -12.50 -5.91 14.88
C ASP A 103 -13.72 -5.96 15.80
N GLY A 104 -13.55 -5.48 17.03
CA GLY A 104 -14.64 -5.15 17.94
C GLY A 104 -15.03 -3.67 17.87
N VAL A 105 -15.80 -3.20 18.86
CA VAL A 105 -16.03 -1.76 19.03
C VAL A 105 -14.70 -1.05 19.27
N ALA A 106 -14.40 -0.03 18.48
CA ALA A 106 -13.15 0.71 18.51
C ALA A 106 -13.25 1.97 19.40
N PRO A 107 -12.13 2.58 19.82
CA PRO A 107 -12.13 3.86 20.54
C PRO A 107 -12.66 5.01 19.69
N ARG A 108 -13.19 6.05 20.34
CA ARG A 108 -13.82 7.19 19.66
C ARG A 108 -12.93 7.89 18.64
N ALA A 109 -11.62 7.94 18.88
CA ALA A 109 -10.63 8.42 17.91
C ALA A 109 -10.69 7.67 16.57
N LYS A 110 -10.63 6.32 16.59
CA LYS A 110 -10.74 5.48 15.37
C LYS A 110 -12.13 5.57 14.74
N MET A 111 -13.20 5.68 15.54
CA MET A 111 -14.57 5.82 15.03
C MET A 111 -14.72 7.00 14.06
N ASN A 112 -14.00 8.11 14.28
CA ASN A 112 -14.01 9.26 13.35
C ASN A 112 -13.36 8.90 12.00
N GLN A 113 -12.23 8.17 11.99
CA GLN A 113 -11.57 7.68 10.77
C GLN A 113 -12.46 6.69 10.01
N GLN A 114 -13.05 5.71 10.72
CA GLN A 114 -13.97 4.75 10.14
C GLN A 114 -15.19 5.44 9.51
N ARG A 115 -15.79 6.41 10.24
CA ARG A 115 -16.90 7.22 9.73
C ARG A 115 -16.51 7.99 8.46
N SER A 116 -15.36 8.66 8.45
CA SER A 116 -14.86 9.40 7.29
C SER A 116 -14.74 8.50 6.06
N ARG A 117 -14.06 7.35 6.20
CA ARG A 117 -13.90 6.35 5.13
C ARG A 117 -15.25 5.84 4.60
N ARG A 118 -16.21 5.54 5.49
CA ARG A 118 -17.52 4.97 5.12
C ARG A 118 -18.42 5.98 4.40
N PHE A 119 -18.41 7.25 4.85
CA PHE A 119 -19.11 8.33 4.15
C PHE A 119 -18.45 8.64 2.80
N ARG A 120 -17.11 8.62 2.71
CA ARG A 120 -16.38 8.81 1.45
C ARG A 120 -16.70 7.68 0.46
N ALA A 121 -16.57 6.41 0.86
CA ALA A 121 -16.88 5.26 0.01
C ALA A 121 -18.35 5.24 -0.48
N ALA A 122 -19.30 5.63 0.38
CA ALA A 122 -20.71 5.76 -0.02
C ALA A 122 -20.94 6.90 -1.03
N LYS A 123 -20.22 8.02 -0.90
CA LYS A 123 -20.25 9.12 -1.89
C LYS A 123 -19.63 8.69 -3.22
N GLU A 124 -18.43 8.11 -3.19
CA GLU A 124 -17.73 7.58 -4.36
C GLU A 124 -18.59 6.57 -5.12
N ALA A 125 -19.27 5.66 -4.41
CA ALA A 125 -20.17 4.68 -5.03
C ALA A 125 -21.35 5.34 -5.77
N ILE A 126 -21.90 6.45 -5.27
CA ILE A 126 -22.99 7.20 -5.92
C ILE A 126 -22.46 7.95 -7.15
N GLU A 127 -21.36 8.72 -7.00
CA GLU A 127 -20.76 9.48 -8.11
C GLU A 127 -20.32 8.56 -9.26
N LYS A 128 -19.86 7.35 -8.92
CA LYS A 128 -19.47 6.30 -9.87
C LYS A 128 -20.66 5.62 -10.55
N GLU A 129 -21.75 5.35 -9.84
CA GLU A 129 -22.99 4.83 -10.45
C GLU A 129 -23.55 5.86 -11.44
N GLU A 130 -23.50 7.15 -11.10
CA GLU A 130 -23.88 8.23 -12.01
C GLU A 130 -22.96 8.32 -13.25
N GLU A 131 -21.63 8.20 -13.10
CA GLU A 131 -20.69 8.19 -14.22
C GLU A 131 -20.95 6.98 -15.14
N ILE A 132 -21.17 5.79 -14.56
CA ILE A 132 -21.56 4.59 -15.28
C ILE A 132 -22.88 4.80 -16.04
N SER A 133 -23.91 5.39 -15.44
CA SER A 133 -25.20 5.66 -16.13
C SER A 133 -25.01 6.63 -17.31
N LYS A 134 -24.31 7.75 -17.10
CA LYS A 134 -24.08 8.77 -18.15
C LYS A 134 -23.32 8.20 -19.35
N ILE A 135 -22.33 7.32 -19.12
CA ILE A 135 -21.56 6.66 -20.18
C ILE A 135 -22.39 5.56 -20.84
N ARG A 136 -23.17 4.79 -20.06
CA ARG A 136 -24.10 3.78 -20.54
C ARG A 136 -25.15 4.37 -21.49
N GLU A 137 -25.86 5.41 -21.06
CA GLU A 137 -26.88 6.12 -21.83
C GLU A 137 -26.32 6.66 -23.16
N LYS A 138 -25.10 7.20 -23.14
CA LYS A 138 -24.41 7.66 -24.35
C LYS A 138 -24.12 6.51 -25.31
N LEU A 139 -23.50 5.43 -24.83
CA LEU A 139 -23.15 4.28 -25.69
C LEU A 139 -24.39 3.56 -26.23
N GLU A 140 -25.47 3.46 -25.45
CA GLU A 140 -26.76 2.92 -25.92
C GLU A 140 -27.42 3.84 -26.97
N ALA A 141 -27.28 5.16 -26.84
CA ALA A 141 -27.73 6.12 -27.85
C ALA A 141 -26.87 6.11 -29.13
N ASP A 142 -25.57 5.86 -29.01
CA ASP A 142 -24.64 5.61 -30.13
C ASP A 142 -24.85 4.21 -30.77
N GLY A 143 -25.77 3.39 -30.24
CA GLY A 143 -26.13 2.07 -30.77
C GLY A 143 -25.12 0.95 -30.43
N ILE A 144 -24.21 1.19 -29.50
CA ILE A 144 -23.13 0.27 -29.13
C ILE A 144 -23.66 -0.78 -28.14
N PRO A 145 -23.42 -2.09 -28.37
CA PRO A 145 -23.87 -3.14 -27.46
C PRO A 145 -23.12 -3.07 -26.11
N LEU A 146 -23.86 -3.25 -25.02
CA LEU A 146 -23.36 -3.25 -23.64
C LEU A 146 -23.83 -4.49 -22.87
N PRO A 147 -23.12 -4.93 -21.81
CA PRO A 147 -23.63 -5.95 -20.91
C PRO A 147 -24.87 -5.45 -20.15
N PRO A 148 -25.74 -6.35 -19.66
CA PRO A 148 -26.89 -5.98 -18.84
C PRO A 148 -26.45 -5.25 -17.55
N PRO A 149 -27.28 -4.35 -17.00
CA PRO A 149 -26.98 -3.72 -15.72
C PRO A 149 -26.96 -4.77 -14.61
N LYS A 150 -25.97 -4.68 -13.70
CA LYS A 150 -25.92 -5.48 -12.48
C LYS A 150 -27.15 -5.20 -11.62
N LYS A 151 -27.72 -6.22 -11.02
CA LYS A 151 -28.88 -6.07 -10.12
C LYS A 151 -28.47 -5.44 -8.80
N ALA A 152 -29.44 -4.83 -8.11
CA ALA A 152 -29.24 -4.38 -6.74
C ALA A 152 -28.89 -5.54 -5.78
N GLU A 153 -29.45 -6.72 -6.02
CA GLU A 153 -29.13 -7.97 -5.28
C GLU A 153 -27.66 -8.41 -5.41
N GLU A 154 -26.94 -7.95 -6.44
CA GLU A 154 -25.56 -8.38 -6.76
C GLU A 154 -24.49 -7.44 -6.17
N LYS A 155 -24.88 -6.43 -5.38
CA LYS A 155 -23.96 -5.46 -4.76
C LYS A 155 -23.82 -5.73 -3.25
N PHE A 156 -22.69 -6.32 -2.86
CA PHE A 156 -22.32 -6.50 -1.45
C PHE A 156 -21.98 -5.15 -0.79
N ASP A 157 -22.70 -4.78 0.28
CA ASP A 157 -22.35 -3.59 1.08
C ASP A 157 -21.28 -3.95 2.13
N SER A 158 -20.03 -3.59 1.86
CA SER A 158 -18.89 -3.84 2.74
C SER A 158 -18.99 -3.13 4.11
N ASN A 159 -19.92 -2.19 4.29
CA ASN A 159 -20.25 -1.65 5.62
C ASN A 159 -20.78 -2.74 6.57
N CYS A 160 -21.31 -3.87 6.07
CA CYS A 160 -21.73 -4.99 6.92
C CYS A 160 -20.57 -5.61 7.74
N ILE A 161 -19.31 -5.36 7.34
CA ILE A 161 -18.09 -5.72 8.09
C ILE A 161 -17.90 -4.71 9.25
N THR A 162 -18.77 -4.82 10.25
CA THR A 162 -18.79 -3.98 11.46
C THR A 162 -19.36 -4.77 12.65
N PRO A 163 -18.85 -4.61 13.88
CA PRO A 163 -19.48 -5.14 15.10
C PRO A 163 -20.99 -4.88 15.19
N GLY A 164 -21.74 -5.87 15.66
CA GLY A 164 -23.19 -5.76 15.85
C GLY A 164 -24.04 -5.91 14.59
N THR A 165 -23.45 -6.22 13.43
CA THR A 165 -24.22 -6.61 12.24
C THR A 165 -24.55 -8.11 12.26
N PRO A 166 -25.71 -8.53 11.72
CA PRO A 166 -26.04 -9.96 11.59
C PRO A 166 -25.03 -10.77 10.75
N PHE A 167 -24.23 -10.11 9.90
CA PHE A 167 -23.15 -10.73 9.14
C PHE A 167 -22.01 -11.17 10.07
N MET A 168 -21.56 -10.29 10.99
CA MET A 168 -20.49 -10.62 11.94
C MET A 168 -20.90 -11.74 12.90
N ASP A 169 -22.16 -11.80 13.32
CA ASP A 169 -22.68 -12.90 14.15
C ASP A 169 -22.63 -14.25 13.41
N ARG A 170 -23.07 -14.28 12.14
CA ARG A 170 -22.99 -15.49 11.30
C ARG A 170 -21.54 -15.89 11.02
N LEU A 171 -20.67 -14.94 10.73
CA LEU A 171 -19.23 -15.17 10.56
C LEU A 171 -18.59 -15.76 11.83
N ALA A 172 -18.93 -15.26 13.02
CA ALA A 172 -18.44 -15.80 14.28
C ALA A 172 -18.89 -17.26 14.50
N ILE A 173 -20.13 -17.60 14.15
CA ILE A 173 -20.63 -18.99 14.19
C ILE A 173 -19.87 -19.86 13.17
N ALA A 174 -19.69 -19.37 11.94
CA ALA A 174 -19.00 -20.07 10.86
C ALA A 174 -17.52 -20.36 11.22
N LEU A 175 -16.81 -19.38 11.78
CA LEU A 175 -15.43 -19.53 12.25
C LEU A 175 -15.30 -20.51 13.43
N ARG A 176 -16.26 -20.49 14.38
CA ARG A 176 -16.30 -21.49 15.47
C ARG A 176 -16.48 -22.91 14.92
N TYR A 177 -17.35 -23.10 13.92
CA TYR A 177 -17.51 -24.39 13.23
C TYR A 177 -16.21 -24.81 12.53
N TYR A 178 -15.57 -23.91 11.76
CA TYR A 178 -14.31 -24.17 11.07
C TYR A 178 -13.18 -24.59 12.03
N VAL A 179 -13.01 -23.87 13.14
CA VAL A 179 -12.00 -24.21 14.17
C VAL A 179 -12.28 -25.59 14.79
N HIS A 180 -13.53 -25.90 15.14
CA HIS A 180 -13.90 -27.23 15.65
C HIS A 180 -13.66 -28.34 14.61
N ASN A 181 -13.95 -28.08 13.34
CA ASN A 181 -13.71 -29.01 12.24
C ASN A 181 -12.20 -29.29 12.08
N LYS A 182 -11.38 -28.23 12.05
CA LYS A 182 -9.92 -28.34 11.92
C LYS A 182 -9.26 -29.09 13.07
N ILE A 183 -9.55 -28.72 14.32
CA ILE A 183 -9.01 -29.42 15.51
C ILE A 183 -9.42 -30.91 15.52
N SER A 184 -10.57 -31.26 14.93
CA SER A 184 -11.06 -32.65 14.88
C SER A 184 -10.48 -33.49 13.73
N LEU A 185 -9.98 -32.88 12.66
CA LEU A 185 -9.61 -33.57 11.41
C LEU A 185 -8.17 -33.35 10.94
N ASP A 186 -7.53 -32.25 11.35
CA ASP A 186 -6.18 -31.86 10.92
C ASP A 186 -5.15 -32.13 12.03
N PRO A 187 -4.23 -33.10 11.86
CA PRO A 187 -3.21 -33.41 12.87
C PRO A 187 -2.29 -32.24 13.23
N SER A 188 -2.13 -31.24 12.35
CA SER A 188 -1.32 -30.06 12.64
C SER A 188 -2.00 -29.07 13.60
N TRP A 189 -3.32 -29.16 13.76
CA TRP A 189 -4.10 -28.37 14.73
C TRP A 189 -4.24 -29.06 16.08
N ALA A 190 -3.90 -30.35 16.19
CA ALA A 190 -4.17 -31.17 17.38
C ALA A 190 -3.40 -30.76 18.65
N ASN A 191 -2.29 -30.02 18.52
CA ASN A 191 -1.41 -29.65 19.64
C ASN A 191 -1.29 -28.13 19.88
N ILE A 192 -2.06 -27.30 19.17
CA ILE A 192 -2.01 -25.84 19.31
C ILE A 192 -3.20 -25.30 20.11
N GLN A 193 -3.01 -24.16 20.78
CA GLN A 193 -4.11 -23.39 21.34
C GLN A 193 -4.70 -22.46 20.27
N VAL A 194 -5.95 -22.71 19.86
CA VAL A 194 -6.69 -21.78 19.00
C VAL A 194 -7.52 -20.82 19.85
N ILE A 195 -7.42 -19.52 19.58
CA ILE A 195 -8.14 -18.45 20.28
C ILE A 195 -8.87 -17.59 19.25
N LEU A 196 -10.21 -17.55 19.33
CA LEU A 196 -11.05 -16.68 18.49
C LEU A 196 -11.56 -15.50 19.33
N SER A 197 -11.14 -14.30 18.94
CA SER A 197 -11.58 -13.02 19.52
C SER A 197 -12.50 -12.32 18.52
N ASP A 198 -13.79 -12.70 18.54
CA ASP A 198 -14.81 -12.15 17.63
C ASP A 198 -15.20 -10.68 17.93
N ALA A 199 -16.09 -10.13 17.09
CA ALA A 199 -16.48 -8.72 17.09
C ALA A 199 -17.22 -8.26 18.36
N ASN A 200 -17.65 -9.17 19.24
CA ASN A 200 -18.24 -8.81 20.54
C ASN A 200 -17.18 -8.49 21.60
N ALA A 201 -15.92 -8.90 21.41
CA ALA A 201 -14.80 -8.46 22.23
C ALA A 201 -14.33 -7.07 21.76
N PRO A 202 -14.46 -5.99 22.56
CA PRO A 202 -14.12 -4.63 22.12
C PRO A 202 -12.60 -4.43 21.94
N GLY A 203 -12.25 -3.48 21.07
CA GLY A 203 -10.89 -3.22 20.58
C GLY A 203 -10.71 -3.68 19.13
N GLU A 204 -9.84 -2.98 18.41
CA GLU A 204 -9.43 -3.30 17.04
C GLU A 204 -8.63 -4.62 17.01
N GLY A 205 -8.66 -5.34 15.88
CA GLY A 205 -8.05 -6.67 15.75
C GLY A 205 -6.57 -6.69 16.13
N GLU A 206 -5.80 -5.75 15.57
CA GLU A 206 -4.38 -5.55 15.87
C GLU A 206 -4.13 -5.21 17.35
N HIS A 207 -4.92 -4.31 17.95
CA HIS A 207 -4.73 -3.95 19.36
C HIS A 207 -5.15 -5.08 20.31
N LYS A 208 -6.16 -5.89 19.96
CA LYS A 208 -6.51 -7.12 20.72
C LYS A 208 -5.41 -8.18 20.65
N ILE A 209 -4.65 -8.23 19.55
CA ILE A 209 -3.44 -9.07 19.43
C ILE A 209 -2.31 -8.53 20.32
N MET A 210 -2.02 -7.22 20.25
CA MET A 210 -0.96 -6.62 21.07
C MET A 210 -1.26 -6.70 22.57
N ASP A 211 -2.51 -6.49 22.98
CA ASP A 211 -2.94 -6.71 24.37
C ASP A 211 -2.68 -8.14 24.84
N PHE A 212 -2.93 -9.15 24.00
CA PHE A 212 -2.62 -10.53 24.30
C PHE A 212 -1.11 -10.77 24.44
N ILE A 213 -0.29 -10.25 23.52
CA ILE A 213 1.17 -10.40 23.54
C ILE A 213 1.79 -9.69 24.78
N ARG A 214 1.41 -8.44 25.07
CA ARG A 214 1.89 -7.72 26.27
C ARG A 214 1.51 -8.45 27.56
N ARG A 215 0.31 -9.05 27.63
CA ARG A 215 -0.13 -9.88 28.79
C ARG A 215 0.61 -11.22 28.87
N GLN A 216 0.98 -11.83 27.75
CA GLN A 216 1.85 -13.02 27.74
C GLN A 216 3.25 -12.67 28.25
N ARG A 217 3.89 -11.63 27.69
CA ARG A 217 5.22 -11.13 28.08
C ARG A 217 5.33 -10.78 29.57
N ALA A 218 4.25 -10.24 30.15
CA ALA A 218 4.17 -9.92 31.57
C ALA A 218 4.07 -11.16 32.50
N SER A 219 3.86 -12.36 31.96
CA SER A 219 3.85 -13.59 32.76
C SER A 219 5.28 -14.06 33.09
N PRO A 220 5.58 -14.43 34.35
CA PRO A 220 6.83 -15.11 34.70
C PRO A 220 7.04 -16.46 34.00
N SER A 221 6.02 -16.98 33.30
CA SER A 221 6.08 -18.20 32.49
C SER A 221 6.25 -17.92 30.98
N HIS A 222 6.51 -16.68 30.57
CA HIS A 222 6.78 -16.36 29.17
C HIS A 222 8.09 -16.99 28.71
N ASP A 223 8.14 -17.37 27.43
CA ASP A 223 9.35 -17.83 26.77
C ASP A 223 9.89 -16.66 25.93
N PRO A 224 10.99 -15.99 26.33
CA PRO A 224 11.48 -14.77 25.67
C PRO A 224 12.03 -15.01 24.26
N ASN A 225 12.08 -16.26 23.79
CA ASN A 225 12.49 -16.62 22.44
C ASN A 225 11.29 -16.94 21.52
N THR A 226 10.05 -16.86 22.03
CA THR A 226 8.82 -17.16 21.27
C THR A 226 8.84 -16.48 19.91
N VAL A 227 8.60 -17.24 18.84
CA VAL A 227 8.63 -16.73 17.47
C VAL A 227 7.22 -16.33 17.03
N HIS A 228 7.02 -15.02 16.87
CA HIS A 228 5.73 -14.43 16.54
C HIS A 228 5.60 -14.17 15.03
N CYS A 229 4.43 -14.46 14.46
CA CYS A 229 4.04 -14.08 13.11
C CYS A 229 2.66 -13.41 13.11
N LEU A 230 2.59 -12.13 12.72
CA LEU A 230 1.35 -11.38 12.59
C LEU A 230 0.98 -11.23 11.11
N CYS A 231 -0.16 -11.78 10.70
CA CYS A 231 -0.68 -11.56 9.36
C CYS A 231 -1.56 -10.32 9.30
N GLY A 232 -1.24 -9.40 8.39
CA GLY A 232 -2.02 -8.19 8.12
C GLY A 232 -1.32 -7.26 7.12
N ALA A 233 -2.08 -6.38 6.49
CA ALA A 233 -1.58 -5.52 5.40
C ALA A 233 -1.08 -4.15 5.88
N ASP A 234 -1.47 -3.69 7.06
CA ASP A 234 -1.29 -2.29 7.46
C ASP A 234 0.13 -1.95 7.92
N ALA A 235 0.47 -0.65 7.84
CA ALA A 235 1.81 -0.15 8.18
C ALA A 235 2.04 -0.09 9.69
N ASP A 236 0.98 0.20 10.43
CA ASP A 236 0.99 0.40 11.89
C ASP A 236 1.34 -0.91 12.63
N LEU A 237 1.07 -2.07 12.02
CA LEU A 237 1.53 -3.40 12.47
C LEU A 237 3.05 -3.48 12.68
N ILE A 238 3.83 -2.72 11.90
CA ILE A 238 5.31 -2.66 12.02
C ILE A 238 5.72 -1.88 13.28
N MET A 239 4.98 -0.83 13.60
CA MET A 239 5.17 -0.02 14.81
C MET A 239 4.72 -0.79 16.06
N LEU A 240 3.54 -1.40 16.01
CA LEU A 240 2.99 -2.24 17.07
C LEU A 240 3.88 -3.46 17.35
N GLY A 241 4.40 -4.12 16.30
CA GLY A 241 5.32 -5.24 16.41
C GLY A 241 6.64 -4.85 17.08
N LEU A 242 7.21 -3.69 16.74
CA LEU A 242 8.39 -3.15 17.43
C LEU A 242 8.10 -2.83 18.90
N ALA A 243 6.96 -2.20 19.19
CA ALA A 243 6.49 -1.85 20.53
C ALA A 243 6.20 -3.05 21.47
N THR A 244 6.23 -4.29 20.94
CA THR A 244 6.16 -5.49 21.79
C THR A 244 7.47 -5.81 22.51
N HIS A 245 8.61 -5.37 21.94
CA HIS A 245 9.96 -5.79 22.31
C HIS A 245 10.18 -7.32 22.36
N GLU A 246 9.34 -8.12 21.68
CA GLU A 246 9.60 -9.54 21.47
C GLU A 246 10.75 -9.72 20.46
N VAL A 247 11.72 -10.56 20.81
CA VAL A 247 12.97 -10.68 20.06
C VAL A 247 12.73 -11.19 18.63
N ASN A 248 11.78 -12.12 18.47
CA ASN A 248 11.55 -12.86 17.22
C ASN A 248 10.20 -12.51 16.57
N PHE A 249 9.91 -11.21 16.37
CA PHE A 249 8.64 -10.74 15.78
C PHE A 249 8.69 -10.58 14.24
N ASN A 250 7.70 -11.11 13.54
CA ASN A 250 7.64 -11.09 12.08
C ASN A 250 6.21 -10.76 11.60
N ILE A 251 6.07 -10.12 10.44
CA ILE A 251 4.77 -9.79 9.83
C ILE A 251 4.65 -10.50 8.50
N LEU A 252 3.52 -11.15 8.24
CA LEU A 252 3.17 -11.79 6.96
C LEU A 252 2.15 -10.93 6.23
N ARG A 253 2.37 -10.70 4.93
CA ARG A 253 1.46 -9.90 4.07
C ARG A 253 1.52 -10.35 2.63
N GLU A 254 0.52 -9.95 1.83
CA GLU A 254 0.61 -10.05 0.37
C GLU A 254 1.64 -9.07 -0.21
N GLU A 255 2.29 -9.47 -1.31
CA GLU A 255 3.19 -8.65 -2.10
C GLU A 255 2.41 -7.52 -2.81
N PHE A 256 2.69 -6.26 -2.46
CA PHE A 256 2.09 -5.12 -3.15
C PHE A 256 2.70 -4.90 -4.53
N VAL A 257 2.07 -5.44 -5.57
CA VAL A 257 2.44 -5.22 -6.98
C VAL A 257 1.74 -3.94 -7.49
N PRO A 258 2.48 -2.84 -7.77
CA PRO A 258 1.87 -1.62 -8.28
C PRO A 258 1.40 -1.77 -9.74
N ASN A 259 0.42 -0.95 -10.12
CA ASN A 259 -0.06 -0.78 -11.50
C ASN A 259 -0.58 -2.08 -12.16
N GLN A 260 -1.22 -2.97 -11.39
CA GLN A 260 -1.97 -4.09 -11.97
C GLN A 260 -3.13 -3.57 -12.85
N PRO A 261 -3.37 -4.17 -14.03
CA PRO A 261 -4.42 -3.72 -14.93
C PRO A 261 -5.82 -4.04 -14.39
N ARG A 262 -6.64 -3.00 -14.32
CA ARG A 262 -8.10 -2.94 -14.07
C ARG A 262 -8.96 -3.57 -15.18
N PRO A 263 -9.99 -4.44 -14.99
CA PRO A 263 -11.03 -4.56 -16.02
C PRO A 263 -11.94 -3.32 -15.98
N CYS A 264 -12.43 -2.88 -17.14
CA CYS A 264 -13.37 -1.77 -17.25
C CYS A 264 -14.68 -2.10 -16.53
N GLU A 265 -15.17 -1.18 -15.70
CA GLU A 265 -16.33 -1.46 -14.84
C GLU A 265 -17.68 -1.45 -15.60
N LEU A 266 -17.70 -0.95 -16.85
CA LEU A 266 -18.89 -0.99 -17.71
C LEU A 266 -18.91 -2.19 -18.68
N CYS A 267 -17.80 -2.54 -19.36
CA CYS A 267 -17.77 -3.62 -20.35
C CYS A 267 -16.94 -4.86 -19.95
N HIS A 268 -16.20 -4.79 -18.84
CA HIS A 268 -15.37 -5.86 -18.26
C HIS A 268 -14.18 -6.33 -19.11
N GLN A 269 -13.85 -5.59 -20.17
CA GLN A 269 -12.61 -5.75 -20.94
C GLN A 269 -11.45 -5.00 -20.27
N TYR A 270 -10.20 -5.42 -20.52
CA TYR A 270 -9.00 -4.74 -20.02
C TYR A 270 -8.48 -3.68 -21.01
N GLY A 271 -7.57 -2.82 -20.55
CA GLY A 271 -6.76 -1.94 -21.41
C GLY A 271 -7.29 -0.51 -21.60
N HIS A 272 -8.40 -0.13 -20.98
CA HIS A 272 -8.94 1.24 -21.00
C HIS A 272 -9.59 1.64 -19.67
N GLU A 273 -9.69 2.94 -19.39
CA GLU A 273 -10.45 3.47 -18.26
C GLU A 273 -11.95 3.60 -18.60
N LEU A 274 -12.81 3.70 -17.58
CA LEU A 274 -14.27 3.82 -17.74
C LEU A 274 -14.66 4.94 -18.72
N LYS A 275 -13.93 6.07 -18.72
CA LYS A 275 -14.16 7.25 -19.57
C LYS A 275 -13.88 7.01 -21.05
N ASP A 276 -13.02 6.05 -21.36
CA ASP A 276 -12.61 5.66 -22.72
C ASP A 276 -13.32 4.37 -23.18
N CYS A 277 -14.35 3.92 -22.46
CA CYS A 277 -15.07 2.69 -22.74
C CYS A 277 -15.81 2.73 -24.09
N GLN A 278 -15.56 1.71 -24.92
CA GLN A 278 -16.18 1.53 -26.25
C GLN A 278 -17.24 0.41 -26.26
N GLY A 279 -17.71 0.00 -25.08
CA GLY A 279 -18.73 -1.02 -24.90
C GLY A 279 -18.24 -2.42 -25.28
N LEU A 280 -19.08 -3.19 -25.97
CA LEU A 280 -18.76 -4.52 -26.50
C LEU A 280 -18.46 -4.49 -28.01
N ALA A 281 -18.07 -3.35 -28.57
CA ALA A 281 -17.62 -3.25 -29.96
C ALA A 281 -16.36 -4.11 -30.17
N GLN A 282 -16.43 -5.07 -31.10
CA GLN A 282 -15.30 -5.93 -31.44
C GLN A 282 -14.52 -5.37 -32.63
N ASP A 283 -13.25 -5.03 -32.42
CA ASP A 283 -12.25 -5.06 -33.49
C ASP A 283 -11.84 -6.52 -33.71
N GLU A 284 -12.19 -7.12 -34.86
CA GLU A 284 -11.85 -8.51 -35.23
C GLU A 284 -10.32 -8.77 -35.32
N THR A 285 -9.51 -7.72 -35.18
CA THR A 285 -8.04 -7.71 -35.23
C THR A 285 -7.37 -7.61 -33.86
N SER A 286 -8.14 -7.55 -32.77
CA SER A 286 -7.63 -7.32 -31.41
C SER A 286 -7.08 -8.59 -30.74
N GLU A 287 -5.81 -8.93 -31.00
CA GLU A 287 -5.08 -10.04 -30.34
C GLU A 287 -4.89 -9.89 -28.82
N PHE A 288 -5.44 -8.84 -28.19
CA PHE A 288 -5.32 -8.54 -26.77
C PHE A 288 -6.37 -9.24 -25.87
N GLN A 289 -6.68 -10.50 -26.15
CA GLN A 289 -7.35 -11.40 -25.18
C GLN A 289 -6.36 -11.96 -24.13
N ALA A 290 -5.43 -11.12 -23.67
CA ALA A 290 -4.52 -11.43 -22.58
C ALA A 290 -5.27 -11.27 -21.24
N ASN A 291 -5.92 -12.34 -20.80
CA ASN A 291 -6.57 -12.43 -19.49
C ASN A 291 -5.47 -12.32 -18.39
N PRO A 292 -5.41 -11.27 -17.55
CA PRO A 292 -4.28 -11.08 -16.62
C PRO A 292 -4.31 -12.00 -15.38
N LEU A 293 -5.19 -12.99 -15.36
CA LEU A 293 -5.68 -13.68 -14.16
C LEU A 293 -4.73 -14.74 -13.59
N ASP A 294 -3.74 -15.20 -14.35
CA ASP A 294 -2.85 -16.30 -13.94
C ASP A 294 -1.70 -15.88 -13.01
N ARG A 295 -1.68 -14.62 -12.52
CA ARG A 295 -0.68 -14.16 -11.55
C ARG A 295 -1.18 -14.39 -10.12
N GLU A 296 -0.76 -15.53 -9.55
CA GLU A 296 -0.97 -15.85 -8.13
C GLU A 296 -0.53 -14.70 -7.20
N THR A 297 -1.27 -14.46 -6.11
CA THR A 297 -0.84 -13.53 -5.06
C THR A 297 0.34 -14.14 -4.28
N ASN A 298 1.47 -13.45 -4.24
CA ASN A 298 2.63 -13.87 -3.44
C ASN A 298 2.50 -13.37 -2.00
N PHE A 299 3.03 -14.14 -1.04
CA PHE A 299 3.23 -13.68 0.33
C PHE A 299 4.69 -13.30 0.61
N ILE A 300 4.89 -12.31 1.48
CA ILE A 300 6.19 -11.85 1.96
C ILE A 300 6.20 -11.69 3.48
N PHE A 301 7.32 -12.03 4.10
CA PHE A 301 7.62 -11.77 5.51
C PHE A 301 8.40 -10.45 5.65
N ILE A 302 8.00 -9.63 6.62
CA ILE A 302 8.80 -8.51 7.16
C ILE A 302 9.41 -8.98 8.48
N ARG A 303 10.74 -9.05 8.56
CA ARG A 303 11.49 -9.54 9.71
C ARG A 303 11.89 -8.35 10.61
N LEU A 304 11.16 -8.15 11.72
CA LEU A 304 11.48 -7.07 12.65
C LEU A 304 12.84 -7.22 13.37
N PRO A 305 13.44 -8.41 13.60
CA PRO A 305 14.81 -8.52 14.10
C PRO A 305 15.81 -7.76 13.20
N VAL A 306 15.70 -7.93 11.88
CA VAL A 306 16.57 -7.26 10.90
C VAL A 306 16.29 -5.76 10.84
N LEU A 307 15.02 -5.34 11.00
CA LEU A 307 14.68 -3.93 11.13
C LEU A 307 15.30 -3.30 12.38
N ARG A 308 15.33 -4.03 13.50
CA ARG A 308 15.97 -3.59 14.75
C ARG A 308 17.49 -3.46 14.61
N GLU A 309 18.15 -4.35 13.88
CA GLU A 309 19.57 -4.21 13.51
C GLU A 309 19.84 -2.94 12.69
N TYR A 310 19.02 -2.66 11.67
CA TYR A 310 19.11 -1.41 10.90
C TYR A 310 18.86 -0.17 11.76
N LEU A 311 17.85 -0.20 12.63
CA LEU A 311 17.52 0.91 13.52
C LEU A 311 18.59 1.12 14.60
N GLU A 312 19.27 0.09 15.10
CA GLU A 312 20.43 0.28 15.99
C GLU A 312 21.51 1.09 15.28
N VAL A 313 21.96 0.65 14.10
CA VAL A 313 23.01 1.34 13.34
C VAL A 313 22.59 2.79 13.04
N GLU A 314 21.35 3.01 12.59
CA GLU A 314 20.89 4.35 12.23
C GLU A 314 20.71 5.27 13.45
N LEU A 315 20.13 4.80 14.56
CA LEU A 315 19.83 5.66 15.71
C LEU A 315 21.10 5.95 16.52
N LYS A 316 21.99 4.96 16.67
CA LYS A 316 23.26 5.03 17.40
C LYS A 316 24.33 5.85 16.66
N ASP A 317 24.26 5.94 15.33
CA ASP A 317 25.18 6.76 14.55
C ASP A 317 25.22 8.22 15.03
N GLY A 318 26.43 8.74 15.21
CA GLY A 318 26.66 10.09 15.73
C GLY A 318 26.29 10.31 17.21
N MET A 319 25.80 9.31 17.95
CA MET A 319 25.50 9.40 19.39
C MET A 319 26.68 9.04 20.32
N MET A 320 27.89 8.84 19.79
CA MET A 320 29.04 8.25 20.51
C MET A 320 29.63 9.07 21.69
N ASN A 321 28.98 10.14 22.14
CA ASN A 321 29.40 10.97 23.29
C ASN A 321 28.19 11.42 24.14
N LEU A 322 27.15 10.58 24.27
CA LEU A 322 26.07 10.84 25.22
C LEU A 322 26.55 10.69 26.68
N PRO A 323 25.96 11.44 27.64
CA PRO A 323 26.32 11.35 29.06
C PRO A 323 25.57 10.21 29.80
N PHE A 324 24.97 9.29 29.05
CA PHE A 324 24.27 8.09 29.50
C PHE A 324 24.44 7.01 28.43
N ASP A 325 24.29 5.74 28.81
CA ASP A 325 24.48 4.61 27.89
C ASP A 325 23.35 4.52 26.86
N PHE A 326 23.70 4.16 25.61
CA PHE A 326 22.72 4.00 24.54
C PHE A 326 21.92 2.70 24.74
N ASP A 327 20.59 2.84 24.84
CA ASP A 327 19.62 1.75 24.94
C ASP A 327 18.85 1.66 23.63
N LEU A 328 18.87 0.48 22.99
CA LEU A 328 18.21 0.24 21.72
C LEU A 328 16.68 0.22 21.84
N GLU A 329 16.15 -0.32 22.95
CA GLU A 329 14.69 -0.41 23.13
C GLU A 329 14.10 0.99 23.25
N ARG A 330 14.73 1.84 24.06
CA ARG A 330 14.34 3.24 24.24
C ARG A 330 14.49 4.08 22.98
N ALA A 331 15.53 3.82 22.17
CA ALA A 331 15.68 4.45 20.87
C ALA A 331 14.60 3.99 19.87
N ILE A 332 14.12 2.75 19.97
CA ILE A 332 13.00 2.23 19.17
C ILE A 332 11.67 2.85 19.61
N ASP A 333 11.43 3.01 20.91
CA ASP A 333 10.22 3.69 21.45
C ASP A 333 10.09 5.10 20.87
N ASP A 334 11.19 5.85 20.95
CA ASP A 334 11.30 7.20 20.40
C ASP A 334 11.13 7.23 18.86
N TRP A 335 11.58 6.20 18.15
CA TRP A 335 11.41 6.08 16.70
C TRP A 335 9.96 5.78 16.30
N VAL A 336 9.30 4.86 17.02
CA VAL A 336 7.86 4.58 16.86
C VAL A 336 7.05 5.86 17.11
N PHE A 337 7.35 6.58 18.20
CA PHE A 337 6.70 7.84 18.51
C PHE A 337 6.95 8.94 17.46
N MET A 338 8.18 9.05 16.94
CA MET A 338 8.47 9.95 15.81
C MET A 338 7.62 9.64 14.57
N CYS A 339 7.37 8.37 14.26
CA CYS A 339 6.56 8.01 13.10
C CYS A 339 5.10 8.49 13.19
N PHE A 340 4.52 8.61 14.39
CA PHE A 340 3.15 9.12 14.56
C PHE A 340 2.94 10.54 14.01
N PHE A 341 3.96 11.41 14.05
CA PHE A 341 3.90 12.78 13.49
C PHE A 341 3.72 12.82 11.96
N VAL A 342 4.12 11.75 11.25
CA VAL A 342 3.96 11.62 9.80
C VAL A 342 2.54 11.10 9.44
N GLY A 343 1.67 11.06 10.45
CA GLY A 343 0.27 10.65 10.39
C GLY A 343 0.04 9.23 10.93
N ASN A 344 -1.14 9.02 11.47
CA ASN A 344 -1.62 7.74 11.99
C ASN A 344 -3.16 7.73 11.82
N ASP A 345 -3.84 6.67 12.25
CA ASP A 345 -5.30 6.57 12.07
C ASP A 345 -6.13 7.47 13.01
N PHE A 346 -5.50 8.19 13.93
CA PHE A 346 -6.14 8.96 15.00
C PHE A 346 -5.89 10.48 14.88
N LEU A 347 -4.83 10.88 14.18
CA LEU A 347 -4.40 12.27 13.97
C LEU A 347 -4.08 12.56 12.49
N PRO A 348 -4.51 13.72 11.95
CA PRO A 348 -4.02 14.20 10.66
C PRO A 348 -2.49 14.41 10.71
N HIS A 349 -1.81 14.21 9.58
CA HIS A 349 -0.36 14.41 9.49
C HIS A 349 -0.02 15.91 9.57
N LEU A 350 1.15 16.28 10.14
CA LEU A 350 1.59 17.68 10.10
C LEU A 350 1.83 18.11 8.65
N PRO A 351 1.40 19.31 8.20
CA PRO A 351 1.51 19.72 6.79
C PRO A 351 2.95 19.69 6.25
N SER A 352 3.93 19.92 7.13
CA SER A 352 5.37 19.91 6.86
C SER A 352 6.03 18.51 6.87
N LEU A 353 5.27 17.42 7.06
CA LEU A 353 5.80 16.05 7.16
C LEU A 353 5.15 15.05 6.18
N GLU A 354 5.84 14.81 5.06
CA GLU A 354 5.52 13.74 4.11
C GLU A 354 6.61 12.65 4.04
N ILE A 355 6.23 11.37 4.05
CA ILE A 355 7.16 10.24 3.81
C ILE A 355 7.90 10.41 2.47
N ARG A 356 7.18 10.87 1.44
CA ARG A 356 7.70 11.13 0.08
C ARG A 356 8.79 12.21 0.04
N GLU A 357 8.95 12.96 1.12
CA GLU A 357 9.93 14.05 1.29
C GLU A 357 11.04 13.73 2.32
N ASN A 358 11.20 12.45 2.70
CA ASN A 358 12.12 11.99 3.73
C ASN A 358 11.85 12.63 5.10
N ALA A 359 10.56 12.74 5.49
CA ALA A 359 10.14 13.26 6.79
C ALA A 359 10.74 12.49 7.98
N ILE A 360 10.76 11.15 7.93
CA ILE A 360 11.31 10.31 9.01
C ILE A 360 12.81 10.59 9.17
N ASP A 361 13.55 10.69 8.06
CA ASP A 361 14.98 11.04 8.04
C ASP A 361 15.25 12.49 8.50
N ARG A 362 14.24 13.36 8.53
CA ARG A 362 14.29 14.71 9.14
C ARG A 362 14.04 14.65 10.64
N LEU A 363 13.02 13.91 11.07
CA LEU A 363 12.70 13.70 12.49
C LEU A 363 13.87 13.04 13.22
N ILE A 364 14.46 11.96 12.68
CA ILE A 364 15.64 11.27 13.26
C ILE A 364 16.81 12.25 13.48
N ARG A 365 17.02 13.23 12.59
CA ARG A 365 18.07 14.25 12.76
C ARG A 365 17.74 15.26 13.87
N LEU A 366 16.50 15.72 13.95
CA LEU A 366 16.04 16.64 15.00
C LEU A 366 16.06 15.94 16.38
N TYR A 367 15.63 14.69 16.43
CA TYR A 367 15.77 13.80 17.59
C TYR A 367 17.23 13.64 18.02
N LYS A 368 18.13 13.27 17.09
CA LYS A 368 19.59 13.19 17.34
C LYS A 368 20.21 14.51 17.80
N GLN A 369 19.57 15.66 17.59
CA GLN A 369 19.98 16.94 18.18
C GLN A 369 19.38 17.09 19.58
N MET A 370 18.07 16.92 19.73
CA MET A 370 17.33 17.00 20.99
C MET A 370 17.98 16.12 22.08
N VAL A 371 18.25 14.84 21.80
CA VAL A 371 18.84 13.90 22.78
C VAL A 371 20.21 14.37 23.32
N ARG A 372 20.99 15.11 22.51
CA ARG A 372 22.27 15.70 22.96
C ARG A 372 22.09 16.94 23.82
N GLU A 373 21.03 17.71 23.57
CA GLU A 373 20.71 18.95 24.27
C GLU A 373 20.04 18.67 25.62
N THR A 374 19.02 17.81 25.62
CA THR A 374 18.19 17.43 26.78
C THR A 374 18.80 16.34 27.64
N LYS A 375 19.70 15.52 27.05
CA LYS A 375 20.37 14.38 27.69
C LYS A 375 19.40 13.26 28.12
N GLY A 376 18.37 12.99 27.31
CA GLY A 376 17.49 11.85 27.51
C GLY A 376 16.57 11.54 26.32
N TRP A 377 15.87 10.41 26.43
CA TRP A 377 14.90 9.87 25.47
C TRP A 377 13.65 10.76 25.33
N LEU A 378 12.90 10.62 24.24
CA LEU A 378 11.67 11.38 23.98
C LEU A 378 10.44 10.79 24.73
N THR A 379 10.49 9.50 25.04
CA THR A 379 9.41 8.71 25.65
C THR A 379 9.89 7.82 26.81
N ASP A 380 8.97 7.30 27.61
CA ASP A 380 9.23 6.34 28.69
C ASP A 380 8.04 5.40 28.93
N ALA A 381 8.10 4.15 28.47
CA ALA A 381 7.09 3.10 28.74
C ALA A 381 5.62 3.50 28.48
N GLY A 382 5.37 4.39 27.52
CA GLY A 382 4.04 4.95 27.20
C GLY A 382 3.78 6.38 27.69
N GLU A 383 4.72 7.00 28.41
CA GLU A 383 4.73 8.43 28.74
C GLU A 383 5.57 9.24 27.73
N VAL A 384 5.29 10.55 27.61
CA VAL A 384 5.95 11.46 26.66
C VAL A 384 6.57 12.64 27.41
N TYR A 385 7.82 12.97 27.12
CA TYR A 385 8.49 14.15 27.65
C TYR A 385 8.20 15.38 26.76
N LEU A 386 7.15 16.15 27.08
CA LEU A 386 6.67 17.23 26.22
C LEU A 386 7.63 18.43 26.09
N ASP A 387 8.52 18.66 27.07
CA ASP A 387 9.66 19.57 26.95
C ASP A 387 10.61 19.17 25.79
N ARG A 388 10.80 17.86 25.60
CA ARG A 388 11.64 17.27 24.55
C ARG A 388 10.92 17.30 23.20
N VAL A 389 9.61 17.08 23.19
CA VAL A 389 8.76 17.30 21.99
C VAL A 389 8.84 18.76 21.54
N GLN A 390 8.74 19.72 22.46
CA GLN A 390 8.78 21.15 22.17
C GLN A 390 10.11 21.56 21.50
N ILE A 391 11.24 21.02 21.96
CA ILE A 391 12.55 21.24 21.32
C ILE A 391 12.59 20.66 19.90
N MET A 392 12.07 19.43 19.70
CA MET A 392 12.02 18.80 18.37
C MET A 392 11.10 19.56 17.40
N MET A 393 9.91 19.97 17.85
CA MET A 393 8.94 20.72 17.04
C MET A 393 9.44 22.14 16.72
N LYS A 394 10.07 22.84 17.67
CA LYS A 394 10.73 24.12 17.40
C LYS A 394 11.83 24.02 16.34
N GLY A 395 12.58 22.92 16.33
CA GLY A 395 13.56 22.61 15.28
C GLY A 395 12.92 22.34 13.92
N LEU A 396 11.78 21.64 13.88
CA LEU A 396 11.01 21.40 12.66
C LEU A 396 10.35 22.69 12.13
N GLY A 397 9.81 23.52 13.02
CA GLY A 397 9.19 24.82 12.73
C GLY A 397 10.11 25.77 11.96
N GLN A 398 11.40 25.78 12.31
CA GLN A 398 12.44 26.55 11.61
C GLN A 398 12.71 26.04 10.17
N MET A 399 12.18 24.89 9.77
CA MET A 399 12.33 24.32 8.43
C MET A 399 11.09 24.46 7.54
N GLU A 400 9.93 24.88 8.07
CA GLU A 400 8.64 24.76 7.36
C GLU A 400 8.60 25.56 6.05
N ASP A 401 9.02 26.83 6.06
CA ASP A 401 9.21 27.65 4.85
C ASP A 401 10.06 26.94 3.78
N GLN A 402 11.18 26.33 4.21
CA GLN A 402 12.09 25.64 3.31
C GLN A 402 11.47 24.35 2.74
N ILE A 403 10.70 23.62 3.54
CA ILE A 403 9.99 22.41 3.12
C ILE A 403 8.96 22.75 2.05
N PHE A 404 8.09 23.74 2.28
CA PHE A 404 7.04 24.12 1.34
C PHE A 404 7.59 24.65 0.00
N VAL A 405 8.66 25.46 0.04
CA VAL A 405 9.37 25.91 -1.17
C VAL A 405 10.03 24.73 -1.92
N GLN A 406 10.59 23.74 -1.20
CA GLN A 406 11.15 22.53 -1.84
C GLN A 406 10.06 21.62 -2.42
N ARG A 407 8.89 21.50 -1.78
CA ARG A 407 7.74 20.73 -2.29
C ARG A 407 7.26 21.29 -3.62
N GLN A 408 6.95 22.59 -3.68
CA GLN A 408 6.55 23.29 -4.91
C GLN A 408 7.56 23.10 -6.05
N GLN A 409 8.86 23.25 -5.78
CA GLN A 409 9.89 23.05 -6.80
C GLN A 409 9.99 21.59 -7.31
N ARG A 410 9.71 20.59 -6.45
CA ARG A 410 9.67 19.18 -6.87
C ARG A 410 8.48 18.91 -7.76
N ASP A 411 7.33 19.45 -7.39
CA ASP A 411 6.07 19.38 -8.12
C ASP A 411 6.16 19.98 -9.52
N GLU A 412 6.76 21.17 -9.65
CA GLU A 412 6.99 21.82 -10.95
C GLU A 412 7.93 21.00 -11.83
N ARG A 413 9.01 20.43 -11.27
CA ARG A 413 9.92 19.52 -11.99
C ARG A 413 9.21 18.26 -12.45
N TYR A 414 8.32 17.68 -11.63
CA TYR A 414 7.54 16.50 -11.98
C TYR A 414 6.52 16.82 -13.09
N LYS A 415 5.74 17.90 -12.95
CA LYS A 415 4.79 18.40 -13.96
C LYS A 415 5.48 18.67 -15.30
N ASN A 416 6.64 19.33 -15.29
CA ASN A 416 7.42 19.56 -16.51
C ASN A 416 7.98 18.25 -17.10
N SER A 417 8.49 17.33 -16.27
CA SER A 417 8.97 16.01 -16.73
C SER A 417 7.85 15.18 -17.38
N GLN A 418 6.63 15.24 -16.85
CA GLN A 418 5.48 14.60 -17.47
C GLN A 418 5.08 15.29 -18.79
N ARG A 419 5.10 16.62 -18.86
CA ARG A 419 4.82 17.37 -20.10
C ARG A 419 5.84 17.07 -21.20
N ASP A 420 7.13 16.94 -20.89
CA ASP A 420 8.16 16.58 -21.87
C ASP A 420 8.13 15.09 -22.26
N ARG A 421 7.56 14.19 -21.44
CA ARG A 421 7.27 12.79 -21.82
C ARG A 421 6.12 12.67 -22.81
N HIS A 422 5.04 13.45 -22.60
CA HIS A 422 3.87 13.50 -23.49
C HIS A 422 4.05 14.45 -24.68
N ARG A 423 5.20 15.14 -24.75
CA ARG A 423 5.57 15.94 -25.91
C ARG A 423 5.98 15.00 -27.03
N PRO A 424 5.33 15.05 -28.22
CA PRO A 424 5.75 14.21 -29.33
C PRO A 424 7.21 14.51 -29.64
N LYS A 425 8.05 13.46 -29.62
CA LYS A 425 9.45 13.58 -30.02
C LYS A 425 9.45 14.15 -31.43
N LYS A 426 10.06 15.32 -31.62
CA LYS A 426 10.32 15.83 -32.96
C LYS A 426 11.08 14.74 -33.70
N GLU A 427 10.49 14.21 -34.76
CA GLU A 427 11.19 13.32 -35.66
C GLU A 427 12.48 14.01 -36.10
N PHE A 428 13.57 13.25 -36.14
CA PHE A 428 14.84 13.76 -36.64
C PHE A 428 14.70 13.93 -38.16
N MET A 429 14.15 15.07 -38.60
CA MET A 429 14.15 15.45 -40.01
C MET A 429 15.61 15.58 -40.45
N PRO A 430 16.11 14.70 -41.34
CA PRO A 430 17.42 14.90 -41.92
C PRO A 430 17.38 16.17 -42.78
N GLN A 431 18.47 16.93 -42.80
CA GLN A 431 18.54 18.17 -43.58
C GLN A 431 18.35 17.89 -45.09
N LYS A 432 17.94 18.93 -45.84
CA LYS A 432 17.40 18.89 -47.24
C LYS A 432 18.31 18.32 -48.35
N HIS A 433 19.36 17.58 -48.00
CA HIS A 433 20.22 16.85 -48.93
C HIS A 433 20.31 15.34 -48.61
N SER A 434 19.48 14.82 -47.69
CA SER A 434 19.26 13.38 -47.57
C SER A 434 18.42 12.86 -48.75
N ILE A 435 18.73 11.64 -49.20
CA ILE A 435 18.14 10.98 -50.38
C ILE A 435 16.66 10.59 -50.15
N VAL A 436 16.19 10.59 -48.90
CA VAL A 436 14.85 10.13 -48.50
C VAL A 436 13.96 11.30 -48.06
N ALA A 437 13.62 12.18 -49.01
CA ALA A 437 12.69 13.30 -48.81
C ALA A 437 11.41 13.09 -49.66
N PRO A 438 10.19 13.16 -49.09
CA PRO A 438 8.95 13.07 -49.86
C PRO A 438 8.77 14.24 -50.84
N LEU A 439 8.01 14.02 -51.91
CA LEU A 439 7.68 15.05 -52.92
C LEU A 439 6.39 15.80 -52.57
N ASP A 440 6.38 17.12 -52.80
CA ASP A 440 5.37 18.09 -52.32
C ASP A 440 3.98 18.03 -53.04
N LYS A 441 3.39 16.84 -53.26
CA LYS A 441 2.00 16.73 -53.74
C LYS A 441 1.24 15.54 -53.12
N PRO A 442 0.03 15.76 -52.55
CA PRO A 442 -0.84 14.66 -52.12
C PRO A 442 -1.46 13.95 -53.34
N PRO A 443 -1.57 12.60 -53.34
CA PRO A 443 -2.36 11.88 -54.33
C PRO A 443 -3.87 12.12 -54.18
N GLU A 444 -4.60 12.05 -55.30
CA GLU A 444 -6.07 12.08 -55.28
C GLU A 444 -6.66 10.78 -54.71
N ARG A 445 -7.91 10.83 -54.23
CA ARG A 445 -8.58 9.67 -53.60
C ARG A 445 -8.99 8.63 -54.64
N MET A 446 -8.13 7.62 -54.84
CA MET A 446 -8.43 6.42 -55.63
C MET A 446 -9.53 5.57 -54.96
N SER A 447 -10.27 4.81 -55.78
CA SER A 447 -11.32 3.90 -55.31
C SER A 447 -10.77 2.58 -54.76
N ALA A 448 -11.61 1.86 -54.00
CA ALA A 448 -11.25 0.55 -53.43
C ALA A 448 -10.98 -0.53 -54.49
N ALA A 449 -11.52 -0.39 -55.71
CA ALA A 449 -11.29 -1.31 -56.81
C ALA A 449 -9.87 -1.15 -57.41
N GLU A 450 -9.44 0.08 -57.66
CA GLU A 450 -8.10 0.38 -58.17
C GLU A 450 -7.02 -0.04 -57.16
N LEU A 451 -7.29 0.11 -55.85
CA LEU A 451 -6.46 -0.38 -54.75
C LEU A 451 -6.42 -1.92 -54.62
N LEU A 452 -7.19 -2.67 -55.42
CA LEU A 452 -7.17 -4.14 -55.48
C LEU A 452 -6.47 -4.67 -56.74
N GLU A 453 -6.58 -3.99 -57.89
CA GLU A 453 -5.74 -4.32 -59.05
C GLU A 453 -4.28 -3.96 -58.79
N ARG A 454 -4.01 -2.75 -58.29
CA ARG A 454 -2.65 -2.29 -57.99
C ARG A 454 -1.92 -3.20 -56.99
N ARG A 455 -2.63 -3.79 -56.01
CA ARG A 455 -2.06 -4.79 -55.08
C ARG A 455 -1.84 -6.18 -55.67
N LYS A 456 -2.38 -6.50 -56.85
CA LYS A 456 -1.97 -7.67 -57.65
C LYS A 456 -0.67 -7.37 -58.40
N ASP A 457 -0.57 -6.21 -59.03
CA ASP A 457 0.63 -5.79 -59.77
C ASP A 457 1.85 -5.63 -58.84
N GLU A 458 1.67 -5.00 -57.67
CA GLU A 458 2.71 -4.88 -56.65
C GLU A 458 3.13 -6.25 -56.07
N ARG A 459 2.22 -7.25 -56.05
CA ARG A 459 2.58 -8.65 -55.72
C ARG A 459 3.39 -9.34 -56.82
N MET A 460 3.08 -9.09 -58.10
CA MET A 460 3.87 -9.60 -59.22
C MET A 460 5.29 -9.03 -59.22
N GLN A 461 5.43 -7.70 -59.09
CA GLN A 461 6.73 -7.03 -59.03
C GLN A 461 7.55 -7.46 -57.79
N SER A 462 6.91 -7.74 -56.65
CA SER A 462 7.57 -8.31 -55.47
C SER A 462 8.17 -9.71 -55.72
N SER A 463 7.59 -10.49 -56.64
CA SER A 463 8.15 -11.77 -57.07
C SER A 463 9.41 -11.59 -57.91
N GLU A 464 9.36 -10.69 -58.90
CA GLU A 464 10.48 -10.41 -59.80
C GLU A 464 11.69 -9.81 -59.07
N CYS A 465 11.46 -8.90 -58.11
CA CYS A 465 12.52 -8.34 -57.27
C CYS A 465 13.25 -9.41 -56.44
N LYS A 466 12.55 -10.43 -55.92
CA LYS A 466 13.18 -11.52 -55.16
C LYS A 466 14.04 -12.43 -56.03
N GLU A 467 13.67 -12.64 -57.29
CA GLU A 467 14.48 -13.39 -58.26
C GLU A 467 15.75 -12.60 -58.65
N ALA A 468 15.64 -11.27 -58.81
CA ALA A 468 16.78 -10.39 -59.03
C ALA A 468 17.74 -10.36 -57.81
N GLU A 469 17.20 -10.31 -56.60
CA GLU A 469 17.98 -10.31 -55.35
C GLU A 469 18.77 -11.63 -55.18
N MET A 470 18.16 -12.78 -55.50
CA MET A 470 18.84 -14.07 -55.49
C MET A 470 19.94 -14.16 -56.57
N ARG A 471 19.72 -13.63 -57.78
CA ARG A 471 20.77 -13.53 -58.79
C ARG A 471 21.95 -12.68 -58.30
N LEU A 472 21.67 -11.52 -57.69
CA LEU A 472 22.71 -10.63 -57.16
C LEU A 472 23.53 -11.31 -56.04
N LYS A 473 22.86 -12.01 -55.13
CA LYS A 473 23.52 -12.80 -54.06
C LYS A 473 24.37 -13.94 -54.60
N SER A 474 23.98 -14.57 -55.71
CA SER A 474 24.78 -15.62 -56.37
C SER A 474 26.06 -15.08 -57.05
N LEU A 475 26.09 -13.80 -57.44
CA LEU A 475 27.22 -13.17 -58.13
C LEU A 475 28.31 -12.62 -57.19
N LEU A 476 28.04 -12.54 -55.88
CA LEU A 476 28.93 -11.88 -54.90
C LEU A 476 29.78 -12.85 -54.07
N ASN A 477 29.59 -14.16 -54.20
CA ASN A 477 30.43 -15.17 -53.55
C ASN A 477 31.66 -15.54 -54.41
N ILE A 478 32.77 -14.82 -54.23
CA ILE A 478 34.10 -15.20 -54.73
C ILE A 478 35.10 -15.28 -53.54
N THR A 479 36.07 -16.18 -53.67
CA THR A 479 36.93 -16.73 -52.62
C THR A 479 38.08 -15.83 -52.16
N SER A 480 38.78 -16.24 -51.10
CA SER A 480 39.67 -15.43 -50.27
C SER A 480 41.19 -15.61 -50.49
N ALA A 481 41.93 -14.50 -50.31
CA ALA A 481 43.35 -14.39 -49.91
C ALA A 481 44.42 -14.81 -50.97
N PRO A 482 45.75 -14.54 -50.77
CA PRO A 482 46.44 -13.85 -49.64
C PRO A 482 47.52 -12.77 -50.01
N GLN A 483 48.12 -12.13 -48.98
CA GLN A 483 49.44 -11.41 -48.95
C GLN A 483 49.57 -10.13 -49.83
N SER A 484 50.37 -9.07 -49.53
CA SER A 484 51.27 -8.61 -48.42
C SER A 484 51.55 -7.07 -48.63
N ASP A 485 52.42 -6.27 -47.96
CA ASP A 485 53.47 -6.46 -46.93
C ASP A 485 53.82 -5.14 -46.16
N SER A 486 54.68 -5.24 -45.13
CA SER A 486 55.55 -4.28 -44.42
C SER A 486 55.34 -2.73 -44.43
N GLY A 487 55.13 -2.16 -43.23
CA GLY A 487 56.21 -1.49 -42.45
C GLY A 487 56.37 0.05 -42.44
N ARG A 488 56.20 0.69 -41.24
CA ARG A 488 57.31 1.35 -40.49
C ARG A 488 56.96 1.96 -39.11
N THR A 489 57.71 1.51 -38.09
CA THR A 489 58.27 2.19 -36.90
C THR A 489 57.45 3.15 -36.02
N GLU A 490 57.48 2.83 -34.72
CA GLU A 490 57.05 3.58 -33.54
C GLU A 490 57.80 4.91 -33.28
N VAL A 491 57.20 5.75 -32.41
CA VAL A 491 57.90 6.29 -31.22
C VAL A 491 56.94 6.17 -30.02
N GLN A 492 57.46 5.77 -28.85
CA GLN A 492 56.69 5.53 -27.63
C GLN A 492 56.73 6.72 -26.65
N THR A 493 55.73 6.82 -25.75
CA THR A 493 56.00 6.78 -24.29
C THR A 493 54.71 6.46 -23.50
N PRO A 494 54.78 5.84 -22.30
CA PRO A 494 53.62 5.18 -21.66
C PRO A 494 53.19 5.82 -20.31
N TRP A 495 52.24 5.18 -19.59
CA TRP A 495 52.41 4.63 -18.22
C TRP A 495 51.10 3.94 -17.72
N ASN A 496 51.21 2.77 -17.06
CA ASN A 496 50.25 2.04 -16.19
C ASN A 496 48.78 1.79 -16.67
N THR A 497 48.22 0.57 -16.78
CA THR A 497 48.55 -0.83 -16.33
C THR A 497 48.53 -1.04 -14.79
N PHE A 498 48.04 -2.12 -14.14
CA PHE A 498 47.63 -3.53 -14.45
C PHE A 498 46.17 -3.83 -13.96
N LYS A 499 45.33 -4.70 -14.58
CA LYS A 499 45.18 -6.21 -14.51
C LYS A 499 44.84 -6.78 -13.10
N ARG A 500 44.12 -7.91 -12.89
CA ARG A 500 43.86 -9.21 -13.61
C ARG A 500 42.36 -9.62 -13.50
N SER A 501 41.71 -10.33 -14.44
CA SER A 501 41.81 -11.77 -14.90
C SER A 501 41.40 -12.79 -13.81
N ALA A 502 40.59 -13.85 -14.02
CA ALA A 502 39.80 -14.46 -15.13
C ALA A 502 38.78 -15.49 -14.50
N PRO A 503 38.17 -16.53 -15.13
CA PRO A 503 38.02 -16.94 -16.56
C PRO A 503 36.55 -17.34 -16.95
N GLU A 504 36.39 -18.17 -18.00
CA GLU A 504 35.16 -18.86 -18.48
C GLU A 504 34.63 -19.93 -17.46
N GLU A 505 33.51 -20.67 -17.62
CA GLU A 505 32.55 -20.97 -18.72
C GLU A 505 31.09 -20.65 -18.23
N ASP A 506 29.93 -21.01 -18.80
CA ASP A 506 29.44 -21.90 -19.89
C ASP A 506 28.04 -21.38 -20.40
N GLY A 507 27.28 -22.09 -21.26
CA GLY A 507 25.95 -21.64 -21.74
C GLY A 507 24.93 -22.73 -22.14
N ASN A 508 23.66 -22.34 -22.30
CA ASN A 508 22.60 -23.17 -22.90
C ASN A 508 21.49 -22.30 -23.56
N ASP A 509 20.79 -22.86 -24.55
CA ASP A 509 19.91 -22.15 -25.50
C ASP A 509 18.46 -21.91 -25.01
N SER A 510 17.82 -20.89 -25.59
CA SER A 510 16.35 -20.76 -25.68
C SER A 510 15.95 -19.79 -26.81
N PRO A 511 14.83 -20.04 -27.53
CA PRO A 511 14.60 -19.48 -28.86
C PRO A 511 14.13 -18.02 -28.87
N THR A 512 14.64 -17.25 -29.82
CA THR A 512 14.24 -15.85 -30.06
C THR A 512 12.93 -15.75 -30.84
N ASN A 513 11.82 -15.44 -30.16
CA ASN A 513 10.64 -14.87 -30.81
C ASN A 513 10.86 -13.38 -31.15
N PRO A 514 10.25 -12.85 -32.22
CA PRO A 514 10.37 -11.44 -32.58
C PRO A 514 9.68 -10.52 -31.56
N PRO A 515 10.12 -9.27 -31.40
CA PRO A 515 9.52 -8.33 -30.44
C PRO A 515 8.12 -7.90 -30.89
N PRO A 516 7.11 -7.87 -29.99
CA PRO A 516 5.78 -7.36 -30.30
C PRO A 516 5.80 -5.85 -30.56
N ALA A 517 4.80 -5.37 -31.30
CA ALA A 517 4.66 -3.95 -31.62
C ALA A 517 4.37 -3.11 -30.36
N LYS A 518 4.82 -1.85 -30.37
CA LYS A 518 4.63 -0.92 -29.26
C LYS A 518 3.20 -0.36 -29.27
N VAL A 519 2.43 -0.67 -28.24
CA VAL A 519 1.24 0.08 -27.85
C VAL A 519 1.61 0.99 -26.67
N GLU A 520 1.10 2.22 -26.65
CA GLU A 520 1.54 3.27 -25.73
C GLU A 520 0.81 3.18 -24.38
N ALA A 521 1.47 2.60 -23.37
CA ALA A 521 0.98 2.60 -22.00
C ALA A 521 1.17 3.99 -21.34
N VAL A 522 0.08 4.75 -21.20
CA VAL A 522 0.07 6.00 -20.44
C VAL A 522 0.31 5.70 -18.96
N ALA A 523 1.29 6.38 -18.35
CA ALA A 523 1.62 6.18 -16.95
C ALA A 523 0.66 6.99 -16.05
N THR A 524 -0.37 6.31 -15.52
CA THR A 524 -1.32 6.89 -14.56
C THR A 524 -0.65 7.39 -13.28
N PRO A 525 -1.16 8.48 -12.67
CA PRO A 525 -0.71 8.91 -11.36
C PRO A 525 -1.18 7.93 -10.27
N THR A 526 -0.36 7.72 -9.26
CA THR A 526 -0.80 7.03 -8.03
C THR A 526 -1.86 7.87 -7.33
N LYS A 527 -3.01 7.27 -6.96
CA LYS A 527 -4.06 7.91 -6.16
C LYS A 527 -3.61 8.18 -4.72
N ASP A 528 -2.86 9.25 -4.54
CA ASP A 528 -2.71 9.98 -3.29
C ASP A 528 -3.58 11.27 -3.41
N ASP A 529 -4.91 11.11 -3.27
CA ASP A 529 -5.92 12.14 -3.60
C ASP A 529 -5.76 13.46 -2.83
N ASP A 530 -5.17 13.42 -1.63
CA ASP A 530 -4.86 14.58 -0.78
C ASP A 530 -4.18 15.71 -1.58
N SER A 531 -3.35 15.33 -2.57
CA SER A 531 -2.61 16.29 -3.40
C SER A 531 -3.47 17.07 -4.41
N GLU A 532 -4.67 16.64 -4.77
CA GLU A 532 -5.60 17.42 -5.60
C GLU A 532 -6.43 18.40 -4.75
N GLU A 533 -6.87 18.00 -3.55
CA GLU A 533 -7.60 18.89 -2.62
C GLU A 533 -6.76 20.11 -2.21
N GLU A 534 -5.49 19.92 -1.85
CA GLU A 534 -4.57 21.02 -1.45
C GLU A 534 -4.45 22.15 -2.51
N LYS A 535 -4.70 21.86 -3.79
CA LYS A 535 -4.62 22.87 -4.87
C LYS A 535 -5.86 23.76 -4.97
N LEU A 536 -6.99 23.34 -4.42
CA LEU A 536 -8.27 24.05 -4.49
C LEU A 536 -8.41 25.13 -3.41
N ASP A 537 -7.71 24.99 -2.28
CA ASP A 537 -7.82 25.90 -1.13
C ASP A 537 -7.15 27.28 -1.31
N GLY A 538 -6.27 27.44 -2.32
CA GLY A 538 -5.56 28.71 -2.56
C GLY A 538 -4.53 29.10 -1.49
N ILE A 539 -4.12 28.18 -0.61
CA ILE A 539 -3.26 28.45 0.55
C ILE A 539 -1.82 28.86 0.16
N ASP A 540 -1.32 28.46 -1.02
CA ASP A 540 -0.05 28.92 -1.58
C ASP A 540 1.13 28.75 -0.57
N PHE A 541 1.34 27.53 -0.06
CA PHE A 541 2.33 27.24 0.99
C PHE A 541 3.77 27.74 0.70
N HIS A 542 4.13 27.87 -0.57
CA HIS A 542 5.44 28.35 -1.01
C HIS A 542 5.62 29.89 -0.94
N ARG A 543 4.65 30.63 -0.38
CA ARG A 543 4.65 32.11 -0.33
C ARG A 543 4.42 32.64 1.09
N PRO A 544 5.06 33.76 1.48
CA PRO A 544 4.85 34.39 2.80
C PRO A 544 3.37 34.56 3.16
N GLY A 545 3.04 34.41 4.45
CA GLY A 545 1.66 34.41 4.94
C GLY A 545 0.87 33.12 4.63
N TRP A 546 1.56 32.01 4.33
CA TRP A 546 0.91 30.70 4.16
C TRP A 546 0.18 30.25 5.43
N LYS A 547 0.74 30.57 6.61
CA LYS A 547 0.17 30.21 7.92
C LYS A 547 -1.19 30.88 8.15
N SER A 548 -1.28 32.17 7.85
CA SER A 548 -2.52 32.95 7.86
C SER A 548 -3.57 32.41 6.89
N ARG A 549 -3.17 32.11 5.65
CA ARG A 549 -4.08 31.53 4.65
C ARG A 549 -4.56 30.13 5.03
N TYR A 550 -3.70 29.32 5.65
CA TYR A 550 -4.06 27.98 6.13
C TYR A 550 -5.08 28.03 7.27
N TYR A 551 -4.83 28.80 8.34
CA TYR A 551 -5.78 28.89 9.44
C TYR A 551 -7.12 29.51 9.01
N LEU A 552 -7.09 30.50 8.13
CA LEU A 552 -8.32 31.08 7.56
C LEU A 552 -9.09 30.07 6.69
N ALA A 553 -8.43 29.32 5.81
CA ALA A 553 -9.09 28.37 4.91
C ALA A 553 -9.54 27.07 5.60
N LYS A 554 -8.76 26.57 6.58
CA LYS A 554 -8.98 25.24 7.19
C LYS A 554 -9.67 25.27 8.54
N PHE A 555 -9.58 26.36 9.29
CA PHE A 555 -10.21 26.54 10.60
C PHE A 555 -11.20 27.72 10.65
N ASN A 556 -11.21 28.61 9.65
CA ASN A 556 -11.98 29.87 9.65
C ASN A 556 -11.61 30.79 10.84
N ILE A 557 -10.30 30.89 11.12
CA ILE A 557 -9.71 31.69 12.20
C ILE A 557 -8.57 32.56 11.62
N GLU A 558 -8.42 33.80 12.11
CA GLU A 558 -7.33 34.71 11.71
C GLU A 558 -6.02 34.35 12.41
N GLU A 559 -4.86 34.66 11.81
CA GLU A 559 -3.57 34.21 12.37
C GLU A 559 -3.27 34.78 13.76
N ASP A 560 -3.75 35.99 14.06
CA ASP A 560 -3.46 36.66 15.32
C ASP A 560 -4.12 35.98 16.55
N ASP A 561 -5.02 35.01 16.33
CA ASP A 561 -5.52 34.10 17.37
C ASP A 561 -4.47 33.02 17.72
N ILE A 562 -3.46 33.47 18.48
CA ILE A 562 -2.41 32.61 19.02
C ILE A 562 -2.98 31.58 20.02
N GLU A 563 -3.99 31.96 20.80
CA GLU A 563 -4.60 31.08 21.81
C GLU A 563 -5.27 29.86 21.17
N PHE A 564 -5.98 30.04 20.06
CA PHE A 564 -6.56 28.95 19.27
C PHE A 564 -5.46 28.05 18.67
N ARG A 565 -4.43 28.63 18.05
CA ARG A 565 -3.31 27.84 17.46
C ARG A 565 -2.62 26.96 18.50
N GLN A 566 -2.32 27.53 19.67
CA GLN A 566 -1.74 26.79 20.79
C GLN A 566 -2.73 25.77 21.38
N GLN A 567 -4.04 26.00 21.33
CA GLN A 567 -5.02 24.99 21.73
C GLN A 567 -5.05 23.79 20.78
N VAL A 568 -5.05 24.02 19.46
CA VAL A 568 -4.96 22.93 18.48
C VAL A 568 -3.65 22.13 18.67
N ALA A 569 -2.54 22.80 19.01
CA ALA A 569 -1.28 22.14 19.37
C ALA A 569 -1.37 21.30 20.66
N ARG A 570 -2.06 21.79 21.71
CA ARG A 570 -2.35 21.03 22.94
C ARG A 570 -3.21 19.80 22.68
N ASP A 571 -4.32 19.96 21.94
CA ASP A 571 -5.21 18.87 21.54
C ASP A 571 -4.45 17.79 20.73
N TYR A 572 -3.48 18.22 19.90
CA TYR A 572 -2.66 17.31 19.08
C TYR A 572 -1.63 16.54 19.92
N VAL A 573 -0.95 17.18 20.88
CA VAL A 573 0.00 16.45 21.77
C VAL A 573 -0.71 15.56 22.78
N GLU A 574 -1.91 15.92 23.24
CA GLU A 574 -2.77 15.01 23.99
C GLU A 574 -3.03 13.74 23.15
N GLY A 575 -3.38 13.91 21.87
CA GLY A 575 -3.54 12.79 20.94
C GLY A 575 -2.28 11.96 20.75
N LEU A 576 -1.11 12.57 20.61
CA LEU A 576 0.16 11.82 20.51
C LEU A 576 0.44 10.99 21.77
N CYS A 577 0.11 11.53 22.95
CA CYS A 577 0.20 10.80 24.22
C CYS A 577 -0.84 9.66 24.29
N TRP A 578 -2.07 9.89 23.81
CA TRP A 578 -3.11 8.86 23.72
C TRP A 578 -2.69 7.71 22.79
N VAL A 579 -2.13 8.02 21.61
CA VAL A 579 -1.67 7.00 20.63
C VAL A 579 -0.51 6.18 21.21
N LEU A 580 0.49 6.83 21.83
CA LEU A 580 1.59 6.11 22.47
C LEU A 580 1.09 5.17 23.58
N LYS A 581 0.16 5.65 24.43
CA LYS A 581 -0.48 4.79 25.43
C LYS A 581 -1.25 3.65 24.80
N TYR A 582 -2.00 3.87 23.72
CA TYR A 582 -2.79 2.82 23.06
C TYR A 582 -1.93 1.67 22.53
N TYR A 583 -0.70 1.96 22.09
CA TYR A 583 0.27 0.99 21.60
C TYR A 583 0.96 0.21 22.74
N TYR A 584 1.51 0.92 23.74
CA TYR A 584 2.37 0.35 24.77
C TYR A 584 1.62 -0.10 26.05
N GLN A 585 0.57 0.61 26.44
CA GLN A 585 -0.19 0.37 27.68
C GLN A 585 -1.58 -0.27 27.39
N GLY A 586 -2.23 0.14 26.30
CA GLY A 586 -3.62 -0.18 25.96
C GLY A 586 -4.48 1.09 25.92
N CYS A 587 -5.77 0.97 25.59
CA CYS A 587 -6.62 2.15 25.35
C CYS A 587 -6.80 2.99 26.63
N ALA A 588 -6.15 4.16 26.68
CA ALA A 588 -6.18 5.06 27.83
C ALA A 588 -7.54 5.78 27.99
N SER A 589 -8.23 6.05 26.88
CA SER A 589 -9.57 6.64 26.90
C SER A 589 -10.38 6.21 25.68
N TRP A 590 -11.53 5.57 25.92
CA TRP A 590 -12.48 5.21 24.86
C TRP A 590 -13.29 6.40 24.34
N ASP A 591 -13.46 7.45 25.16
CA ASP A 591 -14.21 8.66 24.82
C ASP A 591 -13.38 9.65 23.98
N TRP A 592 -12.05 9.61 24.09
CA TRP A 592 -11.16 10.63 23.52
C TRP A 592 -11.11 10.60 21.98
N PHE A 593 -11.03 11.77 21.36
CA PHE A 593 -10.75 11.98 19.95
C PHE A 593 -10.15 13.36 19.72
N PHE A 594 -9.32 13.51 18.68
CA PHE A 594 -8.85 14.82 18.22
C PHE A 594 -10.03 15.59 17.57
N PRO A 595 -10.38 16.80 18.05
CA PRO A 595 -11.64 17.45 17.66
C PRO A 595 -11.57 18.27 16.36
N HIS A 596 -10.43 18.28 15.67
CA HIS A 596 -10.22 19.06 14.44
C HIS A 596 -9.98 18.14 13.22
N HIS A 597 -10.32 18.62 12.02
CA HIS A 597 -10.07 17.88 10.77
C HIS A 597 -8.63 18.00 10.25
N TYR A 598 -7.87 18.99 10.75
CA TYR A 598 -6.56 19.37 10.23
C TYR A 598 -5.55 19.51 11.38
N ALA A 599 -4.27 19.31 11.07
CA ALA A 599 -3.19 19.46 12.03
C ALA A 599 -2.73 20.93 12.15
N PRO A 600 -2.14 21.33 13.30
CA PRO A 600 -1.40 22.59 13.42
C PRO A 600 -0.01 22.46 12.74
N PHE A 601 0.75 23.56 12.66
CA PHE A 601 2.13 23.50 12.16
C PHE A 601 3.13 23.19 13.28
N ALA A 602 4.31 22.70 12.92
CA ALA A 602 5.36 22.42 13.92
C ALA A 602 5.78 23.68 14.70
N SER A 603 5.67 24.84 14.06
CA SER A 603 5.88 26.16 14.66
C SER A 603 4.77 26.64 15.63
N ASP A 604 3.67 25.91 15.83
CA ASP A 604 2.62 26.23 16.82
C ASP A 604 2.76 25.45 18.15
N PHE A 605 3.67 24.47 18.22
CA PHE A 605 3.96 23.69 19.44
C PHE A 605 4.97 24.41 20.36
N ASP A 606 4.83 25.72 20.55
CA ASP A 606 5.80 26.55 21.27
C ASP A 606 5.61 26.58 22.81
N SER A 607 4.48 26.04 23.27
CA SER A 607 3.91 26.22 24.61
C SER A 607 3.26 24.93 25.15
N ILE A 608 3.83 23.78 24.79
CA ILE A 608 3.37 22.43 25.18
C ILE A 608 4.13 21.81 26.36
N SER A 609 5.28 22.36 26.76
CA SER A 609 6.15 21.79 27.82
C SER A 609 5.46 21.65 29.18
N ASP A 610 4.52 22.55 29.44
CA ASP A 610 3.83 22.69 30.72
C ASP A 610 2.44 22.04 30.68
N PHE A 611 2.06 21.44 29.54
CA PHE A 611 0.82 20.69 29.39
C PHE A 611 0.92 19.31 30.05
N VAL A 612 -0.16 18.84 30.67
CA VAL A 612 -0.23 17.53 31.31
C VAL A 612 -1.50 16.82 30.81
N PRO A 613 -1.39 15.80 29.94
CA PRO A 613 -2.52 15.00 29.49
C PRO A 613 -3.20 14.27 30.66
N ASP A 614 -4.53 14.32 30.75
CA ASP A 614 -5.30 13.63 31.80
C ASP A 614 -6.29 12.60 31.22
N PHE A 615 -5.87 11.33 31.25
CA PHE A 615 -6.72 10.18 30.92
C PHE A 615 -7.22 9.44 32.18
N SER A 616 -7.17 10.04 33.36
CA SER A 616 -7.60 9.40 34.63
C SER A 616 -9.11 9.14 34.71
N LYS A 617 -9.92 9.85 33.92
CA LYS A 617 -11.37 9.65 33.83
C LYS A 617 -11.67 8.23 33.31
N PRO A 618 -12.40 7.38 34.07
CA PRO A 618 -12.79 6.07 33.58
C PRO A 618 -13.79 6.21 32.41
N THR A 619 -13.49 5.53 31.31
CA THR A 619 -14.29 5.50 30.07
C THR A 619 -14.61 4.05 29.69
N LYS A 620 -15.49 3.84 28.70
CA LYS A 620 -15.90 2.50 28.26
C LYS A 620 -16.08 2.48 26.73
N PRO A 621 -15.89 1.32 26.06
CA PRO A 621 -16.33 1.16 24.68
C PRO A 621 -17.85 1.42 24.58
N PHE A 622 -18.27 1.94 23.44
CA PHE A 622 -19.69 2.01 23.06
C PHE A 622 -20.29 0.60 22.96
N ASN A 623 -21.62 0.49 23.02
CA ASN A 623 -22.30 -0.74 22.60
C ASN A 623 -22.22 -0.87 21.05
N PRO A 624 -22.23 -2.09 20.47
CA PRO A 624 -22.09 -2.25 19.02
C PRO A 624 -23.10 -1.44 18.19
N LEU A 625 -24.37 -1.38 18.62
CA LEU A 625 -25.41 -0.57 17.97
C LEU A 625 -25.14 0.95 18.03
N GLU A 626 -24.53 1.43 19.11
CA GLU A 626 -24.14 2.84 19.26
C GLU A 626 -22.97 3.18 18.34
N GLN A 627 -22.00 2.26 18.17
CA GLN A 627 -20.94 2.42 17.17
C GLN A 627 -21.55 2.46 15.76
N LEU A 628 -22.40 1.51 15.37
CA LEU A 628 -23.04 1.45 14.05
C LEU A 628 -23.73 2.78 13.70
N MET A 629 -24.52 3.33 14.63
CA MET A 629 -25.20 4.62 14.46
C MET A 629 -24.26 5.82 14.39
N ALA A 630 -23.06 5.75 14.97
CA ALA A 630 -22.06 6.81 14.90
C ALA A 630 -21.22 6.78 13.61
N VAL A 631 -20.96 5.60 13.04
CA VAL A 631 -20.03 5.44 11.90
C VAL A 631 -20.68 5.27 10.53
N PHE A 632 -21.94 4.82 10.44
CA PHE A 632 -22.59 4.57 9.15
C PHE A 632 -23.18 5.82 8.47
N PRO A 633 -23.10 5.91 7.13
CA PRO A 633 -23.92 6.83 6.35
C PRO A 633 -25.37 6.36 6.28
N ALA A 634 -26.30 7.28 6.02
CA ALA A 634 -27.74 6.98 5.94
C ALA A 634 -28.13 5.96 4.85
N ALA A 635 -27.23 5.69 3.88
CA ALA A 635 -27.40 4.65 2.87
C ALA A 635 -27.48 3.24 3.49
N SER A 636 -26.59 2.91 4.45
CA SER A 636 -26.49 1.59 5.08
C SER A 636 -27.43 1.40 6.29
N ARG A 637 -28.54 2.16 6.34
CA ARG A 637 -29.53 2.15 7.45
C ARG A 637 -30.25 0.82 7.66
N SER A 638 -30.18 -0.11 6.72
CA SER A 638 -30.75 -1.47 6.82
C SER A 638 -30.19 -2.26 8.01
N TYR A 639 -28.91 -2.06 8.32
CA TYR A 639 -28.21 -2.75 9.41
C TYR A 639 -28.53 -2.19 10.81
N SER A 640 -29.02 -0.95 10.92
CA SER A 640 -29.39 -0.34 12.21
C SER A 640 -30.90 -0.34 12.50
N SER A 641 -31.75 -0.51 11.48
CA SER A 641 -33.21 -0.44 11.64
C SER A 641 -33.92 -1.79 11.79
N SER A 642 -33.26 -2.91 11.48
CA SER A 642 -33.87 -4.24 11.43
C SER A 642 -34.22 -4.87 12.80
N MET A 643 -33.75 -4.31 13.91
CA MET A 643 -34.14 -4.74 15.27
C MET A 643 -35.18 -3.84 15.96
N ALA A 644 -35.45 -2.63 15.45
CA ALA A 644 -36.32 -1.64 16.10
C ALA A 644 -37.84 -1.92 15.93
N GLY A 645 -38.23 -3.18 15.68
CA GLY A 645 -39.57 -3.53 15.20
C GLY A 645 -40.08 -4.91 15.60
N THR A 646 -39.90 -5.32 16.86
CA THR A 646 -40.54 -6.54 17.41
C THR A 646 -41.20 -6.39 18.79
N ASP A 647 -40.78 -5.44 19.64
CA ASP A 647 -41.33 -5.23 21.00
C ASP A 647 -42.63 -4.39 21.04
N ASP A 648 -43.59 -4.69 20.17
CA ASP A 648 -44.92 -4.03 20.17
C ASP A 648 -46.07 -5.06 20.03
N ARG A 649 -45.88 -6.26 20.63
CA ARG A 649 -46.90 -7.32 20.78
C ARG A 649 -46.72 -8.20 22.03
N ASN A 650 -47.06 -7.66 23.19
CA ASN A 650 -47.84 -8.35 24.25
C ASN A 650 -48.22 -7.39 25.39
#